data_AF-A0A925ID31-F1
#
_entry.id   AF-A0A925ID31-F1
#
_cell.length_a   1.000
_cell.length_b   1.000
_cell.length_c   1.000
_cell.angle_alpha   90.00
_cell.angle_beta   90.00
_cell.angle_gamma   90.00
#
_symmetry.space_group_name_H-M   'P 1'
#
loop_
_entity.id
_entity.type
_entity.pdbx_description
1 polymer ?
#
loop_
_entity_poly.entity_id
_entity_poly.type
_entity_poly.pdbx_seq_one_letter_code
_entity_poly.pdbx_strand_id
1 'polypeptide(L)'
;MQKINTMWKSLARFVIKNRIVLLLALLVSTGIMGYYASKIKLSYEFSKAIPTDNARYKDYVAFKKTFGDDGNLLVVGIQNKDLFNLKNFSAYQQLHVQLKQIPHVEDILSVPGAVMLQKDSAGERLNAVRIFSDSIYTQAALDSSAAVFYNLPFYRSLLYNPASNAYLMGVRINKDILNSKERTLVINNIISVVDSFTLKTGIQNHLSGLPLIRTVVADRIQAEMKLFLFGSLAFSVLILLLFFRSVSTTLLSLAVVIIGVIWTVAITYLCGYNITLLTALIPSLVVVIGIPNCIYFINKYHTSYIQSGNKEQALIDMVSKMGVVTLFCNIAAAIGFAVFALTKSAILKEFGVVAGLSIMVIFFVSFILLPSLLSLLPVPGKTQLKYLDTKWIKNILNKIEFWAFHYQKQVLVITAVIVAFSVAGIMQLKTVGKIVDDLPKDDIIYKDLQFFEKNFKGVMPLEIVIDTKKKRGLSGLRALKVYNKVDSLAMFIAAQPQMNRPLSVAEGLKFARQGFYEGDSLNYSLPNDFDGAFVGEYLRPAKEGQGQNNFTKMLRSFVDSSNQSARISVSMADVGTQELPVILEKIETRANLLFDSSYKVTLTGTSITFLEGSRFIINGLKESILWAFLLIAICMLYLFRSFRILLCSLIPNLVPLVVTAGVMGWAGVPLKP
;
A
#
# COMPACT_ATOMS: atom_id res chain seq x y z
N MET A 1 38.41 28.40 -7.93
CA MET A 1 38.79 27.19 -7.17
C MET A 1 39.72 27.45 -5.99
N GLN A 2 40.72 28.34 -6.08
CA GLN A 2 41.65 28.62 -4.95
C GLN A 2 40.96 29.09 -3.65
N LYS A 3 40.01 30.03 -3.71
CA LYS A 3 39.23 30.49 -2.53
C LYS A 3 38.41 29.38 -1.86
N ILE A 4 37.86 28.45 -2.66
CA ILE A 4 37.12 27.28 -2.14
C ILE A 4 38.10 26.38 -1.38
N ASN A 5 39.26 26.09 -1.97
CA ASN A 5 40.27 25.22 -1.37
C ASN A 5 40.83 25.78 -0.03
N THR A 6 41.02 27.10 0.09
CA THR A 6 41.42 27.73 1.36
C THR A 6 40.33 27.66 2.43
N MET A 7 39.06 27.83 2.07
CA MET A 7 37.93 27.66 2.99
C MET A 7 37.86 26.23 3.55
N TRP A 8 37.97 25.23 2.67
CA TRP A 8 37.91 23.82 3.10
C TRP A 8 39.12 23.39 3.93
N LYS A 9 40.31 23.97 3.68
CA LYS A 9 41.47 23.77 4.58
C LYS A 9 41.24 24.38 5.96
N SER A 10 40.58 25.54 6.05
CA SER A 10 40.21 26.14 7.33
C SER A 10 39.21 25.26 8.10
N LEU A 11 38.17 24.79 7.42
CA LEU A 11 37.20 23.83 7.95
C LEU A 11 37.88 22.53 8.43
N ALA A 12 38.84 22.00 7.66
CA ALA A 12 39.60 20.82 8.05
C ALA A 12 40.35 21.03 9.38
N ARG A 13 41.06 22.16 9.51
CA ARG A 13 41.76 22.51 10.74
C ARG A 13 40.80 22.69 11.91
N PHE A 14 39.63 23.30 11.68
CA PHE A 14 38.59 23.45 12.70
C PHE A 14 38.09 22.10 13.22
N VAL A 15 37.77 21.16 12.33
CA VAL A 15 37.31 19.81 12.69
C VAL A 15 38.39 19.03 13.46
N ILE A 16 39.65 19.15 13.05
CA ILE A 16 40.77 18.47 13.70
C ILE A 16 41.07 19.09 15.08
N LYS A 17 41.09 20.43 15.19
CA LYS A 17 41.36 21.15 16.44
C LYS A 17 40.27 20.90 17.49
N ASN A 18 39.01 20.91 17.09
CA ASN A 18 37.86 20.75 17.99
C ASN A 18 37.31 19.31 18.02
N ARG A 19 38.11 18.31 17.64
CA ARG A 19 37.67 16.92 17.43
C ARG A 19 36.90 16.31 18.60
N ILE A 20 37.34 16.52 19.85
CA ILE A 20 36.69 15.93 21.03
C ILE A 20 35.31 16.57 21.27
N VAL A 21 35.23 17.90 21.17
CA VAL A 21 33.98 18.64 21.33
C VAL A 21 32.97 18.25 20.25
N LEU A 22 33.41 18.15 19.00
CA LEU A 22 32.55 17.74 17.89
C LEU A 22 32.07 16.29 18.01
N LEU A 23 32.93 15.37 18.47
CA LEU A 23 32.53 13.98 18.72
C LEU A 23 31.52 13.88 19.87
N LEU A 24 31.73 14.61 20.97
CA LEU A 24 30.77 14.66 22.08
C LEU A 24 29.44 15.27 21.64
N ALA A 25 29.47 16.38 20.90
CA ALA A 25 28.27 17.00 20.35
C ALA A 25 27.52 16.04 19.40
N LEU A 26 28.24 15.32 18.55
CA LEU A 26 27.66 14.31 17.66
C LEU A 26 27.07 13.13 18.45
N LEU A 27 27.71 12.67 19.52
CA LEU A 27 27.22 11.58 20.36
C LEU A 27 25.95 12.00 21.12
N VAL A 28 25.95 13.18 21.75
CA VAL A 28 24.79 13.73 22.45
C VAL A 28 23.61 13.96 21.50
N SER A 29 23.85 14.60 20.35
CA SER A 29 22.81 14.80 19.34
C SER A 29 22.28 13.47 18.80
N THR A 30 23.14 12.47 18.59
CA THR A 30 22.69 11.13 18.21
C THR A 30 21.87 10.45 19.30
N GLY A 31 22.20 10.65 20.58
CA GLY A 31 21.38 10.15 21.71
C GLY A 31 19.97 10.78 21.72
N ILE A 32 19.90 12.10 21.51
CA ILE A 32 18.61 12.83 21.39
C ILE A 32 17.82 12.33 20.17
N MET A 33 18.48 12.15 19.03
CA MET A 33 17.84 11.60 17.83
C MET A 33 17.40 10.15 18.05
N GLY A 34 18.16 9.33 18.78
CA GLY A 34 17.78 7.97 19.17
C GLY A 34 16.49 7.94 20.00
N TYR A 35 16.31 8.90 20.92
CA TYR A 35 15.08 9.05 21.67
C TYR A 35 13.88 9.35 20.75
N TYR A 36 14.02 10.27 19.81
CA TYR A 36 12.97 10.55 18.83
C TYR A 36 12.68 9.37 17.89
N ALA A 37 13.74 8.68 17.44
CA ALA A 37 13.61 7.48 16.62
C ALA A 37 12.81 6.37 17.33
N SER A 38 12.93 6.23 18.66
CA SER A 38 12.17 5.24 19.42
C SER A 38 10.64 5.48 19.45
N LYS A 39 10.19 6.71 19.16
CA LYS A 39 8.78 7.10 19.20
C LYS A 39 8.06 6.95 17.85
N ILE A 40 8.76 6.55 16.80
CA ILE A 40 8.19 6.44 15.46
C ILE A 40 7.07 5.38 15.43
N LYS A 41 5.99 5.69 14.71
CA LYS A 41 4.85 4.79 14.52
C LYS A 41 4.80 4.30 13.08
N LEU A 42 4.33 3.05 12.92
CA LEU A 42 3.97 2.52 11.60
C LEU A 42 2.65 3.11 11.15
N SER A 43 2.58 3.52 9.88
CA SER A 43 1.35 3.90 9.22
C SER A 43 0.64 2.64 8.77
N TYR A 44 -0.65 2.55 9.08
CA TYR A 44 -1.48 1.44 8.64
C TYR A 44 -2.61 1.84 7.68
N GLU A 45 -2.61 3.12 7.27
CA GLU A 45 -3.57 3.65 6.31
C GLU A 45 -3.02 3.55 4.89
N PHE A 46 -3.73 2.82 4.02
CA PHE A 46 -3.40 2.70 2.60
C PHE A 46 -3.83 3.92 1.76
N SER A 47 -4.76 4.74 2.24
CA SER A 47 -5.41 5.81 1.45
C SER A 47 -4.59 7.10 1.29
N LYS A 48 -3.40 7.21 1.91
CA LYS A 48 -2.58 8.44 1.84
C LYS A 48 -1.93 8.71 0.49
N ALA A 49 -2.08 7.81 -0.49
CA ALA A 49 -1.57 8.01 -1.84
C ALA A 49 -2.29 9.15 -2.59
N ILE A 50 -3.55 9.47 -2.23
CA ILE A 50 -4.33 10.52 -2.89
C ILE A 50 -4.17 11.85 -2.13
N PRO A 51 -3.98 12.98 -2.83
CA PRO A 51 -4.01 14.30 -2.23
C PRO A 51 -5.33 14.59 -1.50
N THR A 52 -5.29 15.25 -0.35
CA THR A 52 -6.48 15.53 0.47
C THR A 52 -7.43 16.55 -0.16
N ASP A 53 -6.94 17.37 -1.08
CA ASP A 53 -7.70 18.36 -1.84
C ASP A 53 -8.45 17.75 -3.04
N ASN A 54 -8.12 16.53 -3.45
CA ASN A 54 -8.72 15.82 -4.56
C ASN A 54 -10.22 15.55 -4.34
N ALA A 55 -11.03 15.75 -5.38
CA ALA A 55 -12.48 15.53 -5.34
C ALA A 55 -12.87 14.09 -4.97
N ARG A 56 -12.22 13.07 -5.56
CA ARG A 56 -12.50 11.65 -5.28
C ARG A 56 -12.16 11.27 -3.84
N TYR A 57 -11.11 11.86 -3.27
CA TYR A 57 -10.77 11.66 -1.85
C TYR A 57 -11.82 12.29 -0.93
N LYS A 58 -12.28 13.51 -1.23
CA LYS A 58 -13.36 14.17 -0.48
C LYS A 58 -14.67 13.38 -0.54
N ASP A 59 -15.00 12.83 -1.71
CA ASP A 59 -16.17 11.97 -1.89
C ASP A 59 -16.06 10.69 -1.04
N TYR A 60 -14.88 10.07 -0.97
CA TYR A 60 -14.63 8.90 -0.11
C TYR A 60 -14.72 9.23 1.38
N VAL A 61 -14.15 10.36 1.83
CA VAL A 61 -14.26 10.81 3.23
C VAL A 61 -15.72 11.12 3.60
N ALA A 62 -16.47 11.76 2.70
CA ALA A 62 -17.90 12.04 2.89
C ALA A 62 -18.73 10.74 2.97
N PHE A 63 -18.43 9.76 2.13
CA PHE A 63 -19.01 8.42 2.20
C PHE A 63 -18.71 7.77 3.54
N LYS A 64 -17.44 7.74 3.97
CA LYS A 64 -17.02 7.11 5.23
C LYS A 64 -17.69 7.74 6.45
N LYS A 65 -17.92 9.05 6.42
CA LYS A 65 -18.65 9.78 7.48
C LYS A 65 -20.13 9.41 7.53
N THR A 66 -20.74 9.13 6.39
CA THR A 66 -22.19 8.88 6.28
C THR A 66 -22.55 7.41 6.48
N PHE A 67 -21.79 6.50 5.87
CA PHE A 67 -22.14 5.08 5.74
C PHE A 67 -21.17 4.11 6.44
N GLY A 68 -20.07 4.63 7.00
CA GLY A 68 -19.01 3.81 7.63
C GLY A 68 -17.90 3.40 6.65
N ASP A 69 -16.98 2.56 7.12
CA ASP A 69 -15.83 2.08 6.33
C ASP A 69 -16.23 0.87 5.47
N ASP A 70 -15.79 0.83 4.21
CA ASP A 70 -16.05 -0.27 3.26
C ASP A 70 -14.94 -1.35 3.30
N GLY A 71 -13.83 -1.08 3.98
CA GLY A 71 -12.67 -1.96 4.06
C GLY A 71 -12.61 -2.89 5.26
N ASN A 72 -13.71 -3.07 6.01
CA ASN A 72 -13.71 -3.80 7.29
C ASN A 72 -14.33 -5.21 7.26
N LEU A 73 -14.61 -5.73 6.07
CA LEU A 73 -15.15 -7.06 5.86
C LEU A 73 -14.02 -8.07 5.57
N LEU A 74 -13.87 -9.06 6.44
CA LEU A 74 -13.12 -10.28 6.16
C LEU A 74 -14.10 -11.33 5.64
N VAL A 75 -13.70 -12.15 4.67
CA VAL A 75 -14.55 -13.22 4.13
C VAL A 75 -13.90 -14.59 4.33
N VAL A 76 -14.71 -15.55 4.71
CA VAL A 76 -14.38 -16.97 4.83
C VAL A 76 -15.19 -17.73 3.78
N GLY A 77 -14.52 -18.51 2.95
CA GLY A 77 -15.08 -19.24 1.83
C GLY A 77 -14.89 -20.74 2.05
N ILE A 78 -15.94 -21.50 1.80
CA ILE A 78 -15.92 -22.97 1.95
C ILE A 78 -16.54 -23.57 0.71
N GLN A 79 -15.93 -24.61 0.15
CA GLN A 79 -16.51 -25.36 -0.97
C GLN A 79 -16.76 -26.80 -0.56
N ASN A 80 -18.03 -27.14 -0.35
CA ASN A 80 -18.43 -28.50 0.01
C ASN A 80 -19.88 -28.77 -0.43
N LYS A 81 -20.09 -29.85 -1.17
CA LYS A 81 -21.45 -30.29 -1.56
C LYS A 81 -22.27 -30.74 -0.36
N ASP A 82 -21.63 -31.32 0.64
CA ASP A 82 -22.27 -31.91 1.81
C ASP A 82 -22.20 -30.99 3.04
N LEU A 83 -22.24 -29.66 2.83
CA LEU A 83 -22.25 -28.70 3.94
C LEU A 83 -23.47 -28.90 4.85
N PHE A 84 -24.63 -29.21 4.27
CA PHE A 84 -25.87 -29.47 4.99
C PHE A 84 -25.97 -30.89 5.59
N ASN A 85 -24.86 -31.63 5.67
CA ASN A 85 -24.80 -32.79 6.56
C ASN A 85 -24.75 -32.32 8.01
N LEU A 86 -25.55 -32.92 8.90
CA LEU A 86 -25.66 -32.54 10.31
C LEU A 86 -24.30 -32.40 11.02
N LYS A 87 -23.32 -33.26 10.74
CA LYS A 87 -21.97 -33.17 11.32
C LYS A 87 -21.21 -31.93 10.82
N ASN A 88 -21.27 -31.65 9.52
CA ASN A 88 -20.56 -30.52 8.91
C ASN A 88 -21.24 -29.19 9.26
N PHE A 89 -22.57 -29.15 9.22
CA PHE A 89 -23.36 -27.97 9.54
C PHE A 89 -23.25 -27.58 11.00
N SER A 90 -23.29 -28.54 11.93
CA SER A 90 -23.08 -28.26 13.36
C SER A 90 -21.69 -27.70 13.64
N ALA A 91 -20.65 -28.21 12.99
CA ALA A 91 -19.31 -27.63 13.06
C ALA A 91 -19.28 -26.20 12.47
N TYR A 92 -20.01 -25.95 11.39
CA TYR A 92 -20.09 -24.62 10.74
C TYR A 92 -20.87 -23.60 11.59
N GLN A 93 -21.89 -24.06 12.31
CA GLN A 93 -22.62 -23.26 13.29
C GLN A 93 -21.76 -22.95 14.51
N GLN A 94 -20.95 -23.90 14.99
CA GLN A 94 -19.96 -23.65 16.03
C GLN A 94 -18.93 -22.62 15.59
N LEU A 95 -18.45 -22.69 14.34
CA LEU A 95 -17.56 -21.69 13.77
C LEU A 95 -18.17 -20.29 13.82
N HIS A 96 -19.44 -20.14 13.41
CA HIS A 96 -20.18 -18.87 13.52
C HIS A 96 -20.20 -18.33 14.95
N VAL A 97 -20.51 -19.17 15.93
CA VAL A 97 -20.59 -18.77 17.35
C VAL A 97 -19.21 -18.38 17.89
N GLN A 98 -18.18 -19.18 17.60
CA GLN A 98 -16.81 -18.92 18.08
C GLN A 98 -16.24 -17.62 17.51
N LEU A 99 -16.45 -17.37 16.21
CA LEU A 99 -16.03 -16.11 15.60
C LEU A 99 -16.74 -14.91 16.21
N LYS A 100 -18.02 -15.03 16.58
CA LYS A 100 -18.80 -13.96 17.21
C LYS A 100 -18.32 -13.63 18.63
N GLN A 101 -17.66 -14.58 19.30
CA GLN A 101 -17.09 -14.38 20.64
C GLN A 101 -15.74 -13.68 20.62
N ILE A 102 -15.09 -13.56 19.45
CA ILE A 102 -13.80 -12.87 19.32
C ILE A 102 -14.02 -11.38 19.62
N PRO A 103 -13.23 -10.77 20.54
CA PRO A 103 -13.31 -9.34 20.80
C PRO A 103 -13.14 -8.52 19.52
N HIS A 104 -13.94 -7.46 19.37
CA HIS A 104 -13.92 -6.53 18.24
C HIS A 104 -14.46 -7.06 16.90
N VAL A 105 -15.03 -8.26 16.87
CA VAL A 105 -15.93 -8.69 15.79
C VAL A 105 -17.31 -8.08 16.04
N GLU A 106 -17.78 -7.24 15.12
CA GLU A 106 -19.05 -6.52 15.27
C GLU A 106 -20.24 -7.38 14.86
N ASP A 107 -20.12 -8.05 13.72
CA ASP A 107 -21.21 -8.85 13.16
C ASP A 107 -20.68 -9.93 12.19
N ILE A 108 -21.48 -10.98 11.98
CA ILE A 108 -21.15 -12.09 11.09
C ILE A 108 -22.35 -12.42 10.21
N LEU A 109 -22.16 -12.25 8.90
CA LEU A 109 -23.11 -12.67 7.87
C LEU A 109 -22.73 -14.07 7.38
N SER A 110 -23.58 -15.07 7.60
CA SER A 110 -23.30 -16.46 7.23
C SER A 110 -24.59 -17.28 7.12
N VAL A 111 -24.51 -18.49 6.57
CA VAL A 111 -25.68 -19.39 6.42
C VAL A 111 -26.38 -19.67 7.75
N PRO A 112 -25.71 -20.02 8.87
CA PRO A 112 -26.40 -20.24 10.14
C PRO A 112 -27.10 -18.98 10.69
N GLY A 113 -26.58 -17.79 10.35
CA GLY A 113 -27.17 -16.51 10.72
C GLY A 113 -28.24 -16.00 9.74
N ALA A 114 -28.55 -16.74 8.68
CA ALA A 114 -29.49 -16.31 7.65
C ALA A 114 -30.92 -16.20 8.21
N VAL A 115 -31.60 -15.12 7.82
CA VAL A 115 -32.97 -14.82 8.22
C VAL A 115 -33.91 -14.89 7.02
N MET A 116 -35.16 -15.28 7.26
CA MET A 116 -36.28 -15.05 6.35
C MET A 116 -37.18 -13.95 6.93
N LEU A 117 -37.90 -13.26 6.07
CA LEU A 117 -38.93 -12.31 6.50
C LEU A 117 -40.28 -13.01 6.46
N GLN A 118 -40.99 -12.99 7.59
CA GLN A 118 -42.34 -13.55 7.70
C GLN A 118 -43.32 -12.44 8.06
N LYS A 119 -44.48 -12.43 7.39
CA LYS A 119 -45.59 -11.53 7.71
C LYS A 119 -46.21 -11.94 9.05
N ASP A 120 -46.27 -11.00 9.98
CA ASP A 120 -47.07 -11.10 11.20
C ASP A 120 -48.53 -10.84 10.86
N SER A 121 -49.37 -11.87 11.01
CA SER A 121 -50.81 -11.82 10.68
C SER A 121 -51.59 -10.82 11.53
N ALA A 122 -51.09 -10.42 12.72
CA ALA A 122 -51.80 -9.51 13.62
C ALA A 122 -51.46 -8.03 13.38
N GLY A 123 -50.25 -7.72 12.89
CA GLY A 123 -49.75 -6.35 12.74
C GLY A 123 -49.41 -5.94 11.31
N GLU A 124 -49.57 -6.83 10.33
CA GLU A 124 -49.12 -6.66 8.94
C GLU A 124 -47.64 -6.25 8.79
N ARG A 125 -46.82 -6.56 9.79
CA ARG A 125 -45.39 -6.24 9.84
C ARG A 125 -44.54 -7.43 9.46
N LEU A 126 -43.36 -7.16 8.90
CA LEU A 126 -42.36 -8.14 8.57
C LEU A 126 -41.41 -8.30 9.74
N ASN A 127 -41.32 -9.53 10.22
CA ASN A 127 -40.38 -9.94 11.26
C ASN A 127 -39.28 -10.80 10.64
N ALA A 128 -38.03 -10.52 11.00
CA ALA A 128 -36.88 -11.32 10.59
C ALA A 128 -36.75 -12.53 11.53
N VAL A 129 -36.99 -13.72 11.00
CA VAL A 129 -36.92 -15.00 11.71
C VAL A 129 -35.70 -15.76 11.20
N ARG A 130 -34.89 -16.36 12.09
CA ARG A 130 -33.76 -17.19 11.66
C ARG A 130 -34.25 -18.45 10.94
N ILE A 131 -33.60 -18.78 9.82
CA ILE A 131 -33.93 -19.97 9.03
C ILE A 131 -33.45 -21.24 9.74
N PHE A 132 -32.30 -21.16 10.39
CA PHE A 132 -31.70 -22.25 11.14
C PHE A 132 -31.85 -21.98 12.64
N SER A 133 -32.44 -22.93 13.37
CA SER A 133 -32.54 -22.85 14.83
C SER A 133 -31.21 -23.22 15.49
N ASP A 134 -31.02 -22.78 16.74
CA ASP A 134 -29.80 -23.09 17.49
C ASP A 134 -29.72 -24.58 17.92
N SER A 135 -30.77 -25.36 17.64
CA SER A 135 -30.99 -26.72 18.16
C SER A 135 -31.50 -27.69 17.08
N ILE A 136 -30.80 -27.78 15.94
CA ILE A 136 -31.12 -28.75 14.89
C ILE A 136 -30.43 -30.09 15.20
N TYR A 137 -31.20 -31.08 15.64
CA TYR A 137 -30.70 -32.41 16.02
C TYR A 137 -30.94 -33.52 14.99
N THR A 138 -31.77 -33.27 13.97
CA THR A 138 -32.15 -34.27 12.95
C THR A 138 -31.86 -33.77 11.55
N GLN A 139 -31.37 -34.66 10.67
CA GLN A 139 -31.07 -34.34 9.27
C GLN A 139 -32.30 -33.80 8.52
N ALA A 140 -33.49 -34.38 8.71
CA ALA A 140 -34.72 -33.94 8.05
C ALA A 140 -35.11 -32.47 8.36
N ALA A 141 -34.91 -32.03 9.61
CA ALA A 141 -35.14 -30.64 10.00
C ALA A 141 -34.11 -29.70 9.33
N LEU A 142 -32.85 -30.12 9.23
CA LEU A 142 -31.80 -29.38 8.54
C LEU A 142 -32.11 -29.24 7.04
N ASP A 143 -32.53 -30.32 6.40
CA ASP A 143 -32.87 -30.34 4.97
C ASP A 143 -34.07 -29.43 4.67
N SER A 144 -35.05 -29.38 5.58
CA SER A 144 -36.20 -28.47 5.49
C SER A 144 -35.75 -27.00 5.57
N SER A 145 -34.91 -26.65 6.54
CA SER A 145 -34.34 -25.28 6.64
C SER A 145 -33.44 -24.95 5.44
N ALA A 146 -32.67 -25.91 4.93
CA ALA A 146 -31.82 -25.74 3.76
C ALA A 146 -32.66 -25.49 2.49
N ALA A 147 -33.77 -26.19 2.32
CA ALA A 147 -34.70 -25.95 1.22
C ALA A 147 -35.28 -24.51 1.24
N VAL A 148 -35.65 -24.02 2.43
CA VAL A 148 -36.09 -22.62 2.60
C VAL A 148 -34.97 -21.65 2.23
N PHE A 149 -33.73 -21.90 2.70
CA PHE A 149 -32.58 -21.07 2.37
C PHE A 149 -32.32 -21.02 0.86
N TYR A 150 -32.36 -22.16 0.17
CA TYR A 150 -32.17 -22.22 -1.28
C TYR A 150 -33.29 -21.55 -2.09
N ASN A 151 -34.50 -21.46 -1.53
CA ASN A 151 -35.62 -20.76 -2.16
C ASN A 151 -35.52 -19.23 -2.08
N LEU A 152 -34.57 -18.67 -1.32
CA LEU A 152 -34.39 -17.23 -1.16
C LEU A 152 -33.35 -16.68 -2.17
N PRO A 153 -33.77 -15.98 -3.24
CA PRO A 153 -32.84 -15.45 -4.23
C PRO A 153 -31.90 -14.38 -3.67
N PHE A 154 -32.24 -13.76 -2.54
CA PHE A 154 -31.43 -12.76 -1.85
C PHE A 154 -30.05 -13.28 -1.46
N TYR A 155 -29.94 -14.53 -1.00
CA TYR A 155 -28.67 -15.10 -0.55
C TYR A 155 -27.83 -15.72 -1.68
N ARG A 156 -28.42 -15.89 -2.88
CA ARG A 156 -27.73 -16.41 -4.07
C ARG A 156 -26.67 -15.42 -4.53
N SER A 157 -25.45 -15.92 -4.73
CA SER A 157 -24.23 -15.14 -5.03
C SER A 157 -23.73 -14.22 -3.91
N LEU A 158 -24.46 -14.11 -2.79
CA LEU A 158 -24.03 -13.37 -1.60
C LEU A 158 -23.42 -14.31 -0.55
N LEU A 159 -24.14 -15.38 -0.17
CA LEU A 159 -23.70 -16.38 0.81
C LEU A 159 -23.53 -17.77 0.21
N TYR A 160 -24.07 -18.01 -0.98
CA TYR A 160 -24.01 -19.31 -1.63
C TYR A 160 -23.94 -19.18 -3.15
N ASN A 161 -23.04 -19.94 -3.77
CA ASN A 161 -22.99 -20.14 -5.20
C ASN A 161 -23.50 -21.55 -5.57
N PRO A 162 -24.65 -21.67 -6.26
CA PRO A 162 -25.22 -22.96 -6.66
C PRO A 162 -24.41 -23.71 -7.70
N ALA A 163 -23.60 -23.03 -8.53
CA ALA A 163 -22.82 -23.67 -9.58
C ALA A 163 -21.62 -24.45 -9.01
N SER A 164 -21.01 -23.95 -7.95
CA SER A 164 -19.79 -24.52 -7.37
C SER A 164 -19.99 -25.17 -6.00
N ASN A 165 -21.16 -25.01 -5.38
CA ASN A 165 -21.42 -25.38 -3.99
C ASN A 165 -20.45 -24.67 -3.02
N ALA A 166 -20.13 -23.41 -3.33
CA ALA A 166 -19.32 -22.56 -2.49
C ALA A 166 -20.20 -21.72 -1.57
N TYR A 167 -19.81 -21.58 -0.31
CA TYR A 167 -20.47 -20.81 0.72
C TYR A 167 -19.54 -19.70 1.22
N LEU A 168 -20.12 -18.55 1.55
CA LEU A 168 -19.39 -17.39 2.02
C LEU A 168 -19.91 -16.98 3.40
N MET A 169 -18.98 -16.65 4.28
CA MET A 169 -19.21 -16.03 5.57
C MET A 169 -18.45 -14.71 5.63
N GLY A 170 -19.16 -13.60 5.83
CA GLY A 170 -18.58 -12.28 6.03
C GLY A 170 -18.45 -11.96 7.51
N VAL A 171 -17.24 -11.62 7.97
CA VAL A 171 -16.92 -11.23 9.33
C VAL A 171 -16.59 -9.74 9.34
N ARG A 172 -17.45 -8.93 9.96
CA ARG A 172 -17.25 -7.48 10.08
C ARG A 172 -16.40 -7.19 11.31
N ILE A 173 -15.26 -6.52 11.10
CA ILE A 173 -14.32 -6.17 12.16
C ILE A 173 -14.45 -4.68 12.49
N ASN A 174 -14.30 -4.34 13.76
CA ASN A 174 -14.32 -2.95 14.20
C ASN A 174 -13.20 -2.11 13.53
N LYS A 175 -13.60 -0.97 12.97
CA LYS A 175 -12.73 -0.10 12.18
C LYS A 175 -11.56 0.52 12.97
N ASP A 176 -11.74 0.79 14.26
CA ASP A 176 -10.75 1.51 15.06
C ASP A 176 -9.56 0.58 15.38
N ILE A 177 -9.87 -0.71 15.62
CA ILE A 177 -8.88 -1.76 15.79
C ILE A 177 -8.11 -2.02 14.50
N LEU A 178 -8.77 -1.98 13.34
CA LEU A 178 -8.12 -2.10 12.02
C LEU A 178 -7.15 -0.96 11.71
N ASN A 179 -7.08 0.10 12.52
CA ASN A 179 -6.09 1.18 12.41
C ASN A 179 -5.04 1.15 13.53
N SER A 180 -5.00 0.06 14.32
CA SER A 180 -4.11 -0.12 15.46
C SER A 180 -3.15 -1.31 15.29
N LYS A 181 -2.27 -1.52 16.28
CA LYS A 181 -1.41 -2.72 16.38
C LYS A 181 -2.20 -3.98 16.77
N GLU A 182 -3.38 -3.84 17.37
CA GLU A 182 -4.18 -4.96 17.87
C GLU A 182 -4.85 -5.75 16.74
N ARG A 183 -4.89 -5.20 15.52
CA ARG A 183 -5.42 -5.89 14.33
C ARG A 183 -4.83 -7.29 14.15
N THR A 184 -3.53 -7.45 14.39
CA THR A 184 -2.80 -8.69 14.13
C THR A 184 -3.29 -9.79 15.07
N LEU A 185 -3.59 -9.44 16.33
CA LEU A 185 -4.17 -10.37 17.31
C LEU A 185 -5.57 -10.81 16.88
N VAL A 186 -6.43 -9.87 16.49
CA VAL A 186 -7.81 -10.18 16.07
C VAL A 186 -7.82 -11.06 14.82
N ILE A 187 -7.02 -10.72 13.81
CA ILE A 187 -6.92 -11.49 12.56
C ILE A 187 -6.35 -12.89 12.82
N ASN A 188 -5.29 -13.01 13.63
CA ASN A 188 -4.72 -14.32 13.97
C ASN A 188 -5.69 -15.20 14.78
N ASN A 189 -6.52 -14.60 15.65
CA ASN A 189 -7.58 -15.31 16.35
C ASN A 189 -8.67 -15.80 15.40
N ILE A 190 -9.03 -15.01 14.37
CA ILE A 190 -9.97 -15.44 13.33
C ILE A 190 -9.38 -16.61 12.53
N ILE A 191 -8.12 -16.50 12.09
CA ILE A 191 -7.42 -17.56 11.34
C ILE A 191 -7.37 -18.85 12.17
N SER A 192 -6.98 -18.80 13.45
CA SER A 192 -6.86 -19.99 14.28
C SER A 192 -8.19 -20.70 14.53
N VAL A 193 -9.29 -19.95 14.67
CA VAL A 193 -10.65 -20.50 14.80
C VAL A 193 -11.09 -21.15 13.49
N VAL A 194 -10.81 -20.54 12.34
CA VAL A 194 -11.11 -21.11 11.02
C VAL A 194 -10.28 -22.36 10.73
N ASP A 195 -8.98 -22.36 11.07
CA ASP A 195 -8.10 -23.53 10.91
C ASP A 195 -8.54 -24.69 11.81
N SER A 196 -9.02 -24.39 13.03
CA SER A 196 -9.59 -25.40 13.92
C SER A 196 -10.83 -26.08 13.32
N PHE A 197 -11.62 -25.37 12.52
CA PHE A 197 -12.73 -25.97 11.76
C PHE A 197 -12.22 -26.87 10.62
N THR A 198 -11.19 -26.45 9.88
CA THR A 198 -10.54 -27.27 8.83
C THR A 198 -10.05 -28.60 9.41
N LEU A 199 -9.34 -28.56 10.54
CA LEU A 199 -8.77 -29.75 11.19
C LEU A 199 -9.84 -30.74 11.67
N LYS A 200 -11.01 -30.25 12.12
CA LYS A 200 -12.10 -31.10 12.62
C LYS A 200 -12.93 -31.75 11.52
N THR A 201 -13.12 -31.04 10.40
CA THR A 201 -14.07 -31.45 9.35
C THR A 201 -13.37 -32.01 8.10
N GLY A 202 -12.08 -31.70 7.92
CA GLY A 202 -11.34 -31.98 6.68
C GLY A 202 -11.75 -31.09 5.50
N ILE A 203 -12.62 -30.10 5.73
CA ILE A 203 -13.10 -29.19 4.69
C ILE A 203 -12.10 -28.05 4.53
N GLN A 204 -11.60 -27.84 3.31
CA GLN A 204 -10.70 -26.72 3.02
C GLN A 204 -11.44 -25.38 3.09
N ASN A 205 -10.84 -24.43 3.81
CA ASN A 205 -11.33 -23.06 3.90
C ASN A 205 -10.41 -22.13 3.12
N HIS A 206 -11.02 -21.04 2.63
CA HIS A 206 -10.34 -19.95 1.96
C HIS A 206 -10.64 -18.64 2.70
N LEU A 207 -9.62 -17.83 2.96
CA LEU A 207 -9.72 -16.58 3.71
C LEU A 207 -9.31 -15.40 2.84
N SER A 208 -10.12 -14.35 2.82
CA SER A 208 -9.80 -13.12 2.08
C SER A 208 -10.45 -11.89 2.70
N GLY A 209 -10.36 -10.77 2.00
CA GLY A 209 -10.86 -9.47 2.43
C GLY A 209 -9.75 -8.51 2.83
N LEU A 210 -10.05 -7.22 2.70
CA LEU A 210 -9.08 -6.15 2.94
C LEU A 210 -8.46 -6.16 4.34
N PRO A 211 -9.17 -6.50 5.44
CA PRO A 211 -8.55 -6.60 6.76
C PRO A 211 -7.41 -7.62 6.83
N LEU A 212 -7.61 -8.81 6.26
CA LEU A 212 -6.61 -9.87 6.22
C LEU A 212 -5.43 -9.46 5.35
N ILE A 213 -5.70 -9.02 4.11
CA ILE A 213 -4.67 -8.63 3.15
C ILE A 213 -3.81 -7.50 3.74
N ARG A 214 -4.43 -6.43 4.25
CA ARG A 214 -3.71 -5.29 4.83
C ARG A 214 -2.87 -5.67 6.04
N THR A 215 -3.36 -6.58 6.88
CA THR A 215 -2.64 -7.02 8.09
C THR A 215 -1.45 -7.88 7.72
N VAL A 216 -1.64 -8.92 6.90
CA VAL A 216 -0.56 -9.82 6.50
C VAL A 216 0.50 -9.09 5.68
N VAL A 217 0.10 -8.20 4.78
CA VAL A 217 1.04 -7.36 4.02
C VAL A 217 1.83 -6.46 4.97
N ALA A 218 1.19 -5.79 5.93
CA ALA A 218 1.88 -4.93 6.89
C ALA A 218 2.87 -5.70 7.78
N ASP A 219 2.48 -6.88 8.28
CA ASP A 219 3.35 -7.73 9.11
C ASP A 219 4.57 -8.24 8.33
N ARG A 220 4.38 -8.61 7.05
CA ARG A 220 5.48 -8.99 6.15
C ARG A 220 6.43 -7.83 5.89
N ILE A 221 5.90 -6.66 5.54
CA ILE A 221 6.73 -5.45 5.36
C ILE A 221 7.54 -5.17 6.62
N GLN A 222 6.95 -5.32 7.81
CA GLN A 222 7.68 -5.10 9.06
C GLN A 222 8.82 -6.10 9.27
N ALA A 223 8.60 -7.38 8.93
CA ALA A 223 9.62 -8.42 9.00
C ALA A 223 10.73 -8.20 7.96
N GLU A 224 10.35 -7.91 6.71
CA GLU A 224 11.25 -7.63 5.61
C GLU A 224 12.05 -6.36 5.83
N MET A 225 11.47 -5.30 6.40
CA MET A 225 12.21 -4.07 6.74
C MET A 225 13.38 -4.36 7.69
N LYS A 226 13.18 -5.24 8.69
CA LYS A 226 14.28 -5.68 9.57
C LYS A 226 15.32 -6.47 8.78
N LEU A 227 14.88 -7.42 7.95
CA LEU A 227 15.76 -8.24 7.13
C LEU A 227 16.57 -7.39 6.13
N PHE A 228 15.95 -6.44 5.44
CA PHE A 228 16.60 -5.52 4.52
C PHE A 228 17.59 -4.61 5.22
N LEU A 229 17.24 -4.07 6.39
CA LEU A 229 18.17 -3.23 7.15
C LEU A 229 19.40 -4.05 7.59
N PHE A 230 19.21 -5.17 8.27
CA PHE A 230 20.32 -6.02 8.71
C PHE A 230 21.11 -6.61 7.54
N GLY A 231 20.42 -7.05 6.48
CA GLY A 231 21.02 -7.57 5.25
C GLY A 231 21.86 -6.52 4.53
N SER A 232 21.34 -5.30 4.36
CA SER A 232 22.10 -4.18 3.79
C SER A 232 23.33 -3.86 4.62
N LEU A 233 23.22 -3.88 5.96
CA LEU A 233 24.33 -3.59 6.87
C LEU A 233 25.40 -4.69 6.78
N ALA A 234 24.99 -5.96 6.81
CA ALA A 234 25.89 -7.10 6.67
C ALA A 234 26.60 -7.09 5.31
N PHE A 235 25.86 -6.84 4.23
CA PHE A 235 26.41 -6.70 2.88
C PHE A 235 27.40 -5.52 2.79
N SER A 236 27.09 -4.41 3.46
CA SER A 236 27.96 -3.24 3.54
C SER A 236 29.25 -3.54 4.29
N VAL A 237 29.16 -4.24 5.43
CA VAL A 237 30.32 -4.71 6.20
C VAL A 237 31.18 -5.63 5.34
N LEU A 238 30.57 -6.56 4.60
CA LEU A 238 31.26 -7.47 3.69
C LEU A 238 32.02 -6.70 2.61
N ILE A 239 31.38 -5.76 1.91
CA ILE A 239 32.03 -4.94 0.87
C ILE A 239 33.17 -4.12 1.46
N LEU A 240 32.93 -3.43 2.59
CA LEU A 240 33.94 -2.60 3.23
C LEU A 240 35.14 -3.42 3.71
N LEU A 241 34.90 -4.60 4.27
CA LEU A 241 35.96 -5.52 4.69
C LEU A 241 36.72 -6.07 3.48
N LEU A 242 36.05 -6.42 2.38
CA LEU A 242 36.70 -6.86 1.15
C LEU A 242 37.58 -5.74 0.54
N PHE A 243 37.05 -4.52 0.52
CA PHE A 243 37.72 -3.37 -0.09
C PHE A 243 38.90 -2.87 0.75
N PHE A 244 38.69 -2.61 2.05
CA PHE A 244 39.72 -2.06 2.92
C PHE A 244 40.61 -3.12 3.57
N ARG A 245 40.17 -4.39 3.63
CA ARG A 245 40.86 -5.49 4.33
C ARG A 245 41.29 -5.12 5.75
N SER A 246 40.50 -4.29 6.42
CA SER A 246 40.82 -3.64 7.70
C SER A 246 39.57 -3.50 8.55
N VAL A 247 39.52 -4.24 9.67
CA VAL A 247 38.39 -4.21 10.60
C VAL A 247 38.20 -2.81 11.20
N SER A 248 39.28 -2.11 11.54
CA SER A 248 39.22 -0.76 12.11
C SER A 248 38.56 0.24 11.15
N THR A 249 38.94 0.22 9.87
CA THR A 249 38.39 1.08 8.83
C THR A 249 36.92 0.78 8.55
N THR A 250 36.56 -0.50 8.59
CA THR A 250 35.17 -0.96 8.45
C THR A 250 34.31 -0.49 9.62
N LEU A 251 34.78 -0.62 10.87
CA LEU A 251 34.05 -0.16 12.07
C LEU A 251 33.81 1.35 12.06
N LEU A 252 34.79 2.15 11.62
CA LEU A 252 34.62 3.60 11.47
C LEU A 252 33.52 3.94 10.45
N SER A 253 33.54 3.29 9.30
CA SER A 253 32.53 3.48 8.26
C SER A 253 31.14 3.04 8.74
N LEU A 254 31.08 1.93 9.49
CA LEU A 254 29.86 1.41 10.08
C LEU A 254 29.27 2.40 11.11
N ALA A 255 30.10 3.06 11.91
CA ALA A 255 29.66 4.07 12.86
C ALA A 255 28.97 5.26 12.16
N VAL A 256 29.52 5.75 11.05
CA VAL A 256 28.89 6.81 10.23
C VAL A 256 27.51 6.36 9.76
N VAL A 257 27.41 5.14 9.23
CA VAL A 257 26.17 4.60 8.68
C VAL A 257 25.11 4.39 9.77
N ILE A 258 25.47 3.81 10.92
CA ILE A 258 24.54 3.59 12.04
C ILE A 258 24.00 4.92 12.56
N ILE A 259 24.86 5.93 12.74
CA ILE A 259 24.43 7.28 13.13
C ILE A 259 23.48 7.84 12.07
N GLY A 260 23.81 7.70 10.78
CA GLY A 260 22.96 8.13 9.67
C GLY A 260 21.56 7.47 9.69
N VAL A 261 21.48 6.17 9.96
CA VAL A 261 20.20 5.44 10.09
C VAL A 261 19.39 5.95 11.28
N ILE A 262 20.01 6.13 12.46
CA ILE A 262 19.33 6.67 13.65
C ILE A 262 18.74 8.05 13.35
N TRP A 263 19.52 8.93 12.72
CA TRP A 263 19.06 10.25 12.35
C TRP A 263 17.95 10.20 11.29
N THR A 264 18.02 9.28 10.32
CA THR A 264 16.97 9.10 9.30
C THR A 264 15.61 8.77 9.94
N VAL A 265 15.60 7.82 10.88
CA VAL A 265 14.37 7.44 11.60
C VAL A 265 13.89 8.59 12.48
N ALA A 266 14.81 9.31 13.13
CA ALA A 266 14.47 10.49 13.94
C ALA A 266 13.90 11.64 13.11
N ILE A 267 14.47 11.95 11.95
CA ILE A 267 13.98 12.97 11.01
C ILE A 267 12.56 12.62 10.56
N THR A 268 12.30 11.34 10.27
CA THR A 268 10.95 10.86 9.92
C THR A 268 9.94 11.23 11.02
N TYR A 269 10.30 10.97 12.29
CA TYR A 269 9.47 11.32 13.44
C TYR A 269 9.32 12.84 13.61
N LEU A 270 10.42 13.60 13.50
CA LEU A 270 10.44 15.06 13.69
C LEU A 270 9.62 15.81 12.63
N CYS A 271 9.52 15.28 11.41
CA CYS A 271 8.63 15.80 10.39
C CYS A 271 7.14 15.46 10.64
N GLY A 272 6.82 14.67 11.67
CA GLY A 272 5.46 14.22 11.97
C GLY A 272 4.97 13.10 11.04
N TYR A 273 5.90 12.41 10.37
CA TYR A 273 5.56 11.33 9.43
C TYR A 273 5.57 9.96 10.13
N ASN A 274 4.82 9.03 9.56
CA ASN A 274 4.80 7.64 9.99
C ASN A 274 5.64 6.79 9.02
N ILE A 275 6.11 5.62 9.47
CA ILE A 275 6.77 4.66 8.57
C ILE A 275 5.70 4.03 7.68
N THR A 276 5.80 4.24 6.37
CA THR A 276 4.97 3.66 5.31
C THR A 276 5.77 2.59 4.56
N LEU A 277 5.13 1.88 3.63
CA LEU A 277 5.81 0.92 2.74
C LEU A 277 7.03 1.56 2.04
N LEU A 278 6.89 2.78 1.53
CA LEU A 278 7.96 3.46 0.80
C LEU A 278 9.03 4.04 1.75
N THR A 279 8.63 4.67 2.86
CA THR A 279 9.59 5.29 3.79
C THR A 279 10.39 4.26 4.60
N ALA A 280 9.89 3.02 4.72
CA ALA A 280 10.63 1.89 5.29
C ALA A 280 11.92 1.55 4.53
N LEU A 281 12.05 1.94 3.26
CA LEU A 281 13.25 1.70 2.43
C LEU A 281 14.36 2.75 2.61
N ILE A 282 14.05 3.90 3.22
CA ILE A 282 15.00 5.01 3.35
C ILE A 282 16.23 4.61 4.20
N PRO A 283 16.09 3.92 5.35
CA PRO A 283 17.25 3.47 6.12
C PRO A 283 18.25 2.64 5.31
N SER A 284 17.78 1.64 4.54
CA SER A 284 18.64 0.84 3.66
C SER A 284 19.28 1.67 2.54
N LEU A 285 18.55 2.64 1.99
CA LEU A 285 19.07 3.55 0.97
C LEU A 285 20.19 4.44 1.52
N VAL A 286 20.04 4.94 2.74
CA VAL A 286 21.05 5.75 3.44
C VAL A 286 22.30 4.93 3.73
N VAL A 287 22.17 3.62 4.05
CA VAL A 287 23.32 2.71 4.16
C VAL A 287 24.12 2.67 2.86
N VAL A 288 23.45 2.44 1.72
CA VAL A 288 24.10 2.35 0.41
C VAL A 288 24.78 3.66 0.00
N ILE A 289 24.16 4.81 0.26
CA ILE A 289 24.72 6.14 -0.07
C ILE A 289 25.87 6.55 0.88
N GLY A 290 25.80 6.15 2.16
CA GLY A 290 26.82 6.51 3.16
C GLY A 290 28.18 5.84 2.94
N ILE A 291 28.21 4.66 2.35
CA ILE A 291 29.44 3.88 2.13
C ILE A 291 30.40 4.59 1.16
N PRO A 292 29.98 5.04 -0.05
CA PRO A 292 30.83 5.83 -0.93
C PRO A 292 31.47 7.04 -0.24
N ASN A 293 30.73 7.77 0.60
CA ASN A 293 31.29 8.91 1.35
C ASN A 293 32.48 8.46 2.19
N CYS A 294 32.30 7.39 2.97
CA CYS A 294 33.38 6.81 3.77
C CYS A 294 34.55 6.37 2.89
N ILE A 295 34.26 5.72 1.76
CA ILE A 295 35.28 5.25 0.82
C ILE A 295 36.12 6.41 0.26
N TYR A 296 35.50 7.47 -0.24
CA TYR A 296 36.21 8.62 -0.79
C TYR A 296 37.13 9.29 0.25
N PHE A 297 36.59 9.52 1.45
CA PHE A 297 37.32 10.14 2.55
C PHE A 297 38.52 9.30 2.99
N ILE A 298 38.31 8.01 3.28
CA ILE A 298 39.38 7.11 3.74
C ILE A 298 40.42 6.90 2.63
N ASN A 299 39.97 6.68 1.39
CA ASN A 299 40.88 6.45 0.27
C ASN A 299 41.80 7.64 0.04
N LYS A 300 41.26 8.86 0.16
CA LYS A 300 42.09 10.05 0.03
C LYS A 300 43.07 10.20 1.19
N TYR A 301 42.64 9.93 2.42
CA TYR A 301 43.51 9.93 3.59
C TYR A 301 44.70 8.97 3.42
N HIS A 302 44.45 7.72 3.04
CA HIS A 302 45.51 6.73 2.82
C HIS A 302 46.47 7.14 1.69
N THR A 303 45.94 7.63 0.56
CA THR A 303 46.77 8.07 -0.56
C THR A 303 47.64 9.28 -0.19
N SER A 304 47.07 10.27 0.49
CA SER A 304 47.83 11.45 0.94
C SER A 304 48.83 11.11 2.04
N TYR A 305 48.56 10.12 2.89
CA TYR A 305 49.52 9.65 3.89
C TYR A 305 50.73 8.96 3.26
N ILE A 306 50.52 8.10 2.25
CA ILE A 306 51.63 7.48 1.50
C ILE A 306 52.53 8.54 0.84
N GLN A 307 51.93 9.62 0.32
CA GLN A 307 52.67 10.68 -0.37
C GLN A 307 53.42 11.62 0.57
N SER A 308 52.83 11.96 1.73
CA SER A 308 53.36 13.01 2.62
C SER A 308 54.07 12.48 3.86
N GLY A 309 53.81 11.24 4.28
CA GLY A 309 54.27 10.68 5.56
C GLY A 309 53.70 11.36 6.81
N ASN A 310 53.02 12.50 6.66
CA ASN A 310 52.49 13.32 7.76
C ASN A 310 50.98 13.11 7.90
N LYS A 311 50.57 12.60 9.06
CA LYS A 311 49.18 12.30 9.40
C LYS A 311 48.27 13.53 9.36
N GLU A 312 48.71 14.65 9.95
CA GLU A 312 47.91 15.86 10.04
C GLU A 312 47.71 16.47 8.65
N GLN A 313 48.78 16.52 7.85
CA GLN A 313 48.68 16.98 6.47
C GLN A 313 47.77 16.09 5.63
N ALA A 314 47.83 14.76 5.82
CA ALA A 314 46.95 13.82 5.13
C ALA A 314 45.47 14.00 5.48
N LEU A 315 45.14 14.31 6.75
CA LEU A 315 43.77 14.63 7.18
C LEU A 315 43.28 15.96 6.62
N ILE A 316 44.13 16.98 6.59
CA ILE A 316 43.80 18.27 5.95
C ILE A 316 43.56 18.09 4.46
N ASP A 317 44.39 17.29 3.78
CA ASP A 317 44.24 16.97 2.36
C ASP A 317 42.97 16.15 2.07
N MET A 318 42.65 15.18 2.92
CA MET A 318 41.41 14.40 2.87
C MET A 318 40.19 15.33 2.89
N VAL A 319 40.10 16.18 3.91
CA VAL A 319 38.93 17.07 4.08
C VAL A 319 38.89 18.14 2.99
N SER A 320 40.02 18.74 2.64
CA SER A 320 40.06 19.84 1.67
C SER A 320 39.74 19.41 0.24
N LYS A 321 40.15 18.20 -0.16
CA LYS A 321 39.92 17.69 -1.51
C LYS A 321 38.61 16.91 -1.59
N MET A 322 38.36 15.97 -0.67
CA MET A 322 37.15 15.12 -0.72
C MET A 322 35.93 15.79 -0.12
N GLY A 323 36.06 16.75 0.79
CA GLY A 323 34.91 17.47 1.35
C GLY A 323 34.05 18.16 0.28
N VAL A 324 34.69 18.83 -0.68
CA VAL A 324 33.98 19.50 -1.79
C VAL A 324 33.32 18.48 -2.71
N VAL A 325 34.06 17.44 -3.09
CA VAL A 325 33.61 16.41 -4.03
C VAL A 325 32.41 15.65 -3.45
N THR A 326 32.51 15.22 -2.19
CA THR A 326 31.44 14.51 -1.50
C THR A 326 30.24 15.43 -1.23
N LEU A 327 30.44 16.70 -0.86
CA LEU A 327 29.31 17.64 -0.69
C LEU A 327 28.49 17.75 -1.98
N PHE A 328 29.13 17.98 -3.13
CA PHE A 328 28.40 18.10 -4.40
C PHE A 328 27.72 16.80 -4.81
N CYS A 329 28.34 15.64 -4.55
CA CYS A 329 27.73 14.34 -4.78
C CYS A 329 26.45 14.16 -3.93
N ASN A 330 26.52 14.48 -2.63
CA ASN A 330 25.38 14.39 -1.73
C ASN A 330 24.30 15.44 -2.04
N ILE A 331 24.67 16.65 -2.45
CA ILE A 331 23.69 17.67 -2.91
C ILE A 331 22.96 17.18 -4.15
N ALA A 332 23.67 16.65 -5.16
CA ALA A 332 23.04 16.13 -6.37
C ALA A 332 22.08 14.97 -6.06
N ALA A 333 22.50 14.04 -5.18
CA ALA A 333 21.64 12.95 -4.72
C ALA A 333 20.43 13.47 -3.92
N ALA A 334 20.65 14.39 -2.97
CA ALA A 334 19.60 14.99 -2.16
C ALA A 334 18.58 15.74 -3.01
N ILE A 335 19.01 16.47 -4.04
CA ILE A 335 18.13 17.11 -5.02
C ILE A 335 17.31 16.07 -5.76
N GLY A 336 17.93 14.98 -6.22
CA GLY A 336 17.23 13.88 -6.89
C GLY A 336 16.05 13.33 -6.08
N PHE A 337 16.24 13.14 -4.77
CA PHE A 337 15.15 12.73 -3.88
C PHE A 337 14.20 13.87 -3.49
N ALA A 338 14.72 15.08 -3.25
CA ALA A 338 13.93 16.23 -2.85
C ALA A 338 12.93 16.65 -3.93
N VAL A 339 13.16 16.30 -5.20
CA VAL A 339 12.17 16.51 -6.26
C VAL A 339 10.85 15.80 -5.97
N PHE A 340 10.87 14.63 -5.31
CA PHE A 340 9.64 13.95 -4.92
C PHE A 340 8.81 14.79 -3.93
N ALA A 341 9.42 15.72 -3.20
CA ALA A 341 8.73 16.67 -2.33
C ALA A 341 7.81 17.65 -3.08
N LEU A 342 8.04 17.83 -4.39
CA LEU A 342 7.23 18.67 -5.28
C LEU A 342 6.03 17.92 -5.88
N THR A 343 5.94 16.60 -5.66
CA THR A 343 4.81 15.79 -6.14
C THR A 343 3.56 16.02 -5.30
N LYS A 344 2.41 15.70 -5.90
CA LYS A 344 1.10 15.79 -5.21
C LYS A 344 0.85 14.63 -4.25
N SER A 345 1.48 13.47 -4.46
CA SER A 345 1.31 12.30 -3.60
C SER A 345 2.00 12.53 -2.25
N ALA A 346 1.25 12.40 -1.14
CA ALA A 346 1.79 12.61 0.19
C ALA A 346 2.91 11.61 0.51
N ILE A 347 2.76 10.35 0.10
CA ILE A 347 3.75 9.28 0.34
C ILE A 347 5.08 9.62 -0.36
N LEU A 348 5.04 10.05 -1.62
CA LEU A 348 6.25 10.46 -2.36
C LEU A 348 6.87 11.73 -1.77
N LYS A 349 6.05 12.68 -1.33
CA LYS A 349 6.52 13.91 -0.69
C LYS A 349 7.25 13.63 0.62
N GLU A 350 6.67 12.82 1.49
CA GLU A 350 7.29 12.37 2.74
C GLU A 350 8.63 11.67 2.46
N PHE A 351 8.64 10.76 1.49
CA PHE A 351 9.85 10.05 1.07
C PHE A 351 10.96 11.00 0.58
N GLY A 352 10.62 11.94 -0.32
CA GLY A 352 11.58 12.88 -0.88
C GLY A 352 12.21 13.82 0.14
N VAL A 353 11.39 14.35 1.06
CA VAL A 353 11.87 15.24 2.13
C VAL A 353 12.80 14.49 3.08
N VAL A 354 12.37 13.32 3.57
CA VAL A 354 13.16 12.54 4.54
C VAL A 354 14.45 12.04 3.90
N ALA A 355 14.41 11.48 2.69
CA ALA A 355 15.60 10.99 2.00
C ALA A 355 16.59 12.13 1.69
N GLY A 356 16.11 13.27 1.16
CA GLY A 356 16.96 14.42 0.85
C GLY A 356 17.68 14.98 2.09
N LEU A 357 16.95 15.16 3.20
CA LEU A 357 17.54 15.61 4.47
C LEU A 357 18.52 14.59 5.05
N SER A 358 18.18 13.30 4.99
CA SER A 358 19.03 12.23 5.53
C SER A 358 20.36 12.11 4.78
N ILE A 359 20.36 12.33 3.45
CA ILE A 359 21.58 12.37 2.64
C ILE A 359 22.47 13.54 3.04
N MET A 360 21.90 14.72 3.25
CA MET A 360 22.68 15.88 3.71
C MET A 360 23.24 15.65 5.12
N VAL A 361 22.45 15.08 6.02
CA VAL A 361 22.91 14.72 7.36
C VAL A 361 24.05 13.70 7.31
N ILE A 362 23.96 12.66 6.48
CA ILE A 362 25.04 11.65 6.42
C ILE A 362 26.36 12.25 5.92
N PHE A 363 26.29 13.25 5.03
CA PHE A 363 27.47 14.02 4.65
C PHE A 363 28.09 14.70 5.87
N PHE A 364 27.32 15.46 6.66
CA PHE A 364 27.84 16.15 7.86
C PHE A 364 28.38 15.18 8.91
N VAL A 365 27.68 14.06 9.14
CA VAL A 365 28.15 13.00 10.04
C VAL A 365 29.49 12.44 9.56
N SER A 366 29.61 12.09 8.27
CA SER A 366 30.87 11.56 7.72
C SER A 366 32.01 12.59 7.76
N PHE A 367 31.69 13.87 7.48
CA PHE A 367 32.62 14.99 7.47
C PHE A 367 33.20 15.31 8.86
N ILE A 368 32.40 15.13 9.92
CA ILE A 368 32.84 15.35 11.30
C ILE A 368 33.48 14.08 11.86
N LEU A 369 32.79 12.94 11.78
CA LEU A 369 33.18 11.70 12.46
C LEU A 369 34.50 11.15 11.91
N LEU A 370 34.67 11.07 10.59
CA LEU A 370 35.83 10.40 9.99
C LEU A 370 37.14 11.13 10.29
N PRO A 371 37.31 12.44 10.01
CA PRO A 371 38.57 13.13 10.29
C PRO A 371 38.87 13.18 11.78
N SER A 372 37.85 13.36 12.63
CA SER A 372 38.04 13.42 14.08
C SER A 372 38.48 12.08 14.67
N LEU A 373 37.85 10.96 14.29
CA LEU A 373 38.26 9.63 14.76
C LEU A 373 39.60 9.18 14.18
N LEU A 374 39.85 9.39 12.89
CA LEU A 374 41.15 9.08 12.28
C LEU A 374 42.28 9.92 12.89
N SER A 375 41.99 11.15 13.34
CA SER A 375 42.96 11.98 14.08
C SER A 375 43.36 11.38 15.43
N LEU A 376 42.47 10.66 16.10
CA LEU A 376 42.72 10.02 17.40
C LEU A 376 43.35 8.62 17.28
N LEU A 377 43.03 7.88 16.22
CA LEU A 377 43.57 6.53 16.00
C LEU A 377 45.06 6.53 15.60
N PRO A 378 45.80 5.44 15.77
CA PRO A 378 47.19 5.36 15.29
C PRO A 378 47.28 5.53 13.76
N VAL A 379 48.48 5.84 13.26
CA VAL A 379 48.75 5.93 11.82
C VAL A 379 48.33 4.64 11.09
N PRO A 380 47.88 4.73 9.83
CA PRO A 380 47.34 3.57 9.14
C PRO A 380 48.39 2.48 8.96
N GLY A 381 48.08 1.27 9.41
CA GLY A 381 49.00 0.13 9.34
C GLY A 381 49.23 -0.35 7.90
N LYS A 382 50.34 -1.06 7.64
CA LYS A 382 50.68 -1.58 6.30
C LYS A 382 49.54 -2.39 5.66
N THR A 383 48.78 -3.15 6.46
CA THR A 383 47.62 -3.94 5.99
C THR A 383 46.47 -3.08 5.48
N GLN A 384 46.25 -1.90 6.06
CA GLN A 384 45.19 -0.95 5.68
C GLN A 384 45.51 -0.21 4.36
N LEU A 385 46.79 -0.19 3.96
CA LEU A 385 47.27 0.45 2.74
C LEU A 385 47.41 -0.53 1.56
N LYS A 386 47.42 -1.85 1.81
CA LYS A 386 47.65 -2.88 0.79
C LYS A 386 46.65 -2.86 -0.36
N TYR A 387 45.40 -2.45 -0.13
CA TYR A 387 44.37 -2.46 -1.19
C TYR A 387 44.73 -1.50 -2.35
N LEU A 388 45.43 -0.40 -2.06
CA LEU A 388 45.84 0.61 -3.04
C LEU A 388 46.81 0.07 -4.12
N ASP A 389 47.54 -1.00 -3.81
CA ASP A 389 48.57 -1.57 -4.70
C ASP A 389 48.21 -2.99 -5.18
N THR A 390 46.93 -3.35 -5.13
CA THR A 390 46.50 -4.69 -5.52
C THR A 390 46.64 -4.89 -7.05
N LYS A 391 47.52 -5.81 -7.46
CA LYS A 391 47.79 -6.13 -8.89
C LYS A 391 46.52 -6.38 -9.71
N TRP A 392 45.52 -7.08 -9.16
CA TRP A 392 44.28 -7.37 -9.87
C TRP A 392 43.45 -6.10 -10.17
N ILE A 393 43.34 -5.18 -9.20
CA ILE A 393 42.63 -3.90 -9.41
C ILE A 393 43.35 -3.08 -10.49
N LYS A 394 44.68 -2.99 -10.43
CA LYS A 394 45.48 -2.32 -11.46
C LYS A 394 45.28 -2.93 -12.84
N ASN A 395 45.29 -4.27 -12.96
CA ASN A 395 45.05 -4.94 -14.24
C ASN A 395 43.64 -4.66 -14.80
N ILE A 396 42.61 -4.63 -13.95
CA ILE A 396 41.25 -4.27 -14.38
C ILE A 396 41.19 -2.82 -14.84
N LEU A 397 41.74 -1.89 -14.06
CA LEU A 397 41.77 -0.47 -14.42
C LEU A 397 42.50 -0.25 -15.74
N ASN A 398 43.65 -0.89 -15.95
CA ASN A 398 44.41 -0.81 -17.20
C ASN A 398 43.62 -1.38 -18.39
N LYS A 399 42.84 -2.47 -18.19
CA LYS A 399 41.95 -3.00 -19.23
C LYS A 399 40.82 -2.03 -19.57
N ILE A 400 40.17 -1.45 -18.56
CA ILE A 400 39.11 -0.46 -18.75
C ILE A 400 39.65 0.77 -19.46
N GLU A 401 40.84 1.25 -19.07
CA GLU A 401 41.55 2.35 -19.71
C GLU A 401 41.84 2.03 -21.18
N PHE A 402 42.42 0.86 -21.46
CA PHE A 402 42.71 0.42 -22.83
C PHE A 402 41.44 0.35 -23.69
N TRP A 403 40.34 -0.20 -23.15
CA TRP A 403 39.06 -0.23 -23.86
C TRP A 403 38.48 1.16 -24.10
N ALA A 404 38.52 2.04 -23.10
CA ALA A 404 37.99 3.39 -23.19
C ALA A 404 38.74 4.25 -24.21
N PHE A 405 40.07 4.16 -24.27
CA PHE A 405 40.89 4.99 -25.16
C PHE A 405 41.12 4.37 -26.54
N HIS A 406 41.34 3.05 -26.64
CA HIS A 406 41.70 2.41 -27.90
C HIS A 406 40.48 1.92 -28.70
N TYR A 407 39.39 1.50 -28.03
CA TYR A 407 38.16 1.00 -28.65
C TYR A 407 36.97 1.95 -28.50
N GLN A 408 37.21 3.25 -28.37
CA GLN A 408 36.18 4.28 -28.15
C GLN A 408 34.94 4.16 -29.08
N LYS A 409 35.15 3.91 -30.39
CA LYS A 409 34.05 3.79 -31.37
C LYS A 409 33.21 2.54 -31.11
N GLN A 410 33.85 1.42 -30.76
CA GLN A 410 33.15 0.17 -30.47
C GLN A 410 32.34 0.28 -29.17
N VAL A 411 32.90 0.91 -28.13
CA VAL A 411 32.20 1.16 -26.87
C VAL A 411 30.95 2.02 -27.10
N LEU A 412 31.06 3.08 -27.92
CA LEU A 412 29.90 3.92 -28.27
C LEU A 412 28.85 3.15 -29.08
N VAL A 413 29.25 2.34 -30.06
CA VAL A 413 28.32 1.52 -30.85
C VAL A 413 27.60 0.50 -29.97
N ILE A 414 28.32 -0.23 -29.11
CA ILE A 414 27.74 -1.20 -28.18
C ILE A 414 26.76 -0.50 -27.23
N THR A 415 27.14 0.66 -26.69
CA THR A 415 26.25 1.45 -25.83
C THR A 415 24.99 1.88 -26.58
N ALA A 416 25.12 2.35 -27.82
CA ALA A 416 23.97 2.73 -28.65
C ALA A 416 23.03 1.54 -28.94
N VAL A 417 23.59 0.35 -29.21
CA VAL A 417 22.81 -0.89 -29.39
C VAL A 417 22.07 -1.26 -28.11
N ILE A 418 22.74 -1.21 -26.96
CA ILE A 418 22.12 -1.47 -25.65
C ILE A 418 20.99 -0.48 -25.38
N VAL A 419 21.20 0.80 -25.66
CA VAL A 419 20.17 1.85 -25.51
C VAL A 419 18.99 1.57 -26.45
N ALA A 420 19.22 1.25 -27.72
CA ALA A 420 18.16 0.93 -28.67
C ALA A 420 17.34 -0.30 -28.24
N PHE A 421 18.01 -1.36 -27.80
CA PHE A 421 17.38 -2.56 -27.25
C PHE A 421 16.56 -2.25 -25.98
N SER A 422 17.08 -1.36 -25.12
CA SER A 422 16.39 -0.93 -23.91
C SER A 422 15.17 -0.08 -24.23
N VAL A 423 15.24 0.83 -25.21
CA VAL A 423 14.09 1.63 -25.68
C VAL A 423 12.99 0.72 -26.24
N ALA A 424 13.35 -0.31 -27.01
CA ALA A 424 12.38 -1.32 -27.46
C ALA A 424 11.70 -2.06 -26.28
N GLY A 425 12.44 -2.33 -25.21
CA GLY A 425 11.88 -2.87 -23.96
C GLY A 425 10.92 -1.90 -23.27
N ILE A 426 11.27 -0.61 -23.21
CA ILE A 426 10.41 0.43 -22.60
C ILE A 426 9.04 0.49 -23.30
N MET A 427 8.98 0.28 -24.62
CA MET A 427 7.71 0.26 -25.36
C MET A 427 6.77 -0.88 -24.94
N GLN A 428 7.28 -1.93 -24.30
CA GLN A 428 6.49 -3.06 -23.78
C GLN A 428 6.10 -2.87 -22.31
N LEU A 429 6.56 -1.81 -21.64
CA LEU A 429 6.33 -1.56 -20.23
C LEU A 429 4.83 -1.32 -19.96
N LYS A 430 4.25 -2.14 -19.08
CA LYS A 430 2.84 -2.01 -18.66
C LYS A 430 2.75 -1.25 -17.34
N THR A 431 1.80 -0.33 -17.25
CA THR A 431 1.46 0.41 -16.03
C THR A 431 0.22 -0.18 -15.37
N VAL A 432 0.28 -1.45 -14.98
CA VAL A 432 -0.82 -2.16 -14.29
C VAL A 432 -0.40 -2.37 -12.85
N GLY A 433 -1.23 -1.90 -11.91
CA GLY A 433 -1.17 -2.28 -10.51
C GLY A 433 -2.47 -2.92 -10.09
N LYS A 434 -2.38 -4.07 -9.42
CA LYS A 434 -3.47 -4.67 -8.65
C LYS A 434 -3.19 -4.53 -7.15
N ILE A 435 -4.23 -4.63 -6.32
CA ILE A 435 -4.09 -4.48 -4.86
C ILE A 435 -3.25 -5.62 -4.27
N VAL A 436 -3.30 -6.80 -4.90
CA VAL A 436 -2.70 -8.04 -4.36
C VAL A 436 -1.49 -8.52 -5.21
N ASP A 437 -1.01 -7.72 -6.16
CA ASP A 437 0.13 -8.06 -7.04
C ASP A 437 1.48 -8.16 -6.30
N ASP A 438 1.58 -7.64 -5.07
CA ASP A 438 2.80 -7.71 -4.25
C ASP A 438 2.93 -9.03 -3.49
N LEU A 439 1.88 -9.86 -3.46
CA LEU A 439 1.95 -11.18 -2.85
C LEU A 439 2.55 -12.20 -3.82
N PRO A 440 3.37 -13.14 -3.32
CA PRO A 440 3.83 -14.27 -4.13
C PRO A 440 2.65 -15.04 -4.73
N LYS A 441 2.76 -15.48 -5.99
CA LYS A 441 1.68 -16.23 -6.65
C LYS A 441 1.37 -17.58 -6.00
N ASP A 442 2.33 -18.15 -5.30
CA ASP A 442 2.16 -19.41 -4.57
C ASP A 442 1.52 -19.23 -3.19
N ASP A 443 1.31 -17.98 -2.76
CA ASP A 443 0.75 -17.64 -1.48
C ASP A 443 -0.71 -18.09 -1.32
N ILE A 444 -1.07 -18.49 -0.10
CA ILE A 444 -2.43 -18.90 0.24
C ILE A 444 -3.41 -17.74 0.01
N ILE A 445 -3.03 -16.51 0.35
CA ILE A 445 -3.92 -15.34 0.18
C ILE A 445 -4.24 -15.08 -1.30
N TYR A 446 -3.26 -15.27 -2.18
CA TYR A 446 -3.45 -15.10 -3.61
C TYR A 446 -4.38 -16.19 -4.17
N LYS A 447 -4.17 -17.45 -3.78
CA LYS A 447 -5.03 -18.59 -4.15
C LYS A 447 -6.46 -18.42 -3.62
N ASP A 448 -6.61 -17.96 -2.39
CA ASP A 448 -7.91 -17.70 -1.77
C ASP A 448 -8.63 -16.55 -2.46
N LEU A 449 -7.93 -15.47 -2.82
CA LEU A 449 -8.53 -14.40 -3.62
C LEU A 449 -9.05 -14.94 -4.97
N GLN A 450 -8.27 -15.75 -5.68
CA GLN A 450 -8.72 -16.38 -6.93
C GLN A 450 -9.95 -17.27 -6.72
N PHE A 451 -10.02 -17.98 -5.59
CA PHE A 451 -11.22 -18.74 -5.21
C PHE A 451 -12.45 -17.82 -5.11
N PHE A 452 -12.34 -16.66 -4.45
CA PHE A 452 -13.45 -15.71 -4.36
C PHE A 452 -13.77 -15.01 -5.69
N GLU A 453 -12.78 -14.71 -6.53
CA GLU A 453 -13.00 -14.16 -7.87
C GLU A 453 -13.79 -15.12 -8.76
N LYS A 454 -13.44 -16.42 -8.72
CA LYS A 454 -14.13 -17.45 -9.49
C LYS A 454 -15.54 -17.74 -8.98
N ASN A 455 -15.73 -17.81 -7.66
CA ASN A 455 -16.98 -18.26 -7.05
C ASN A 455 -17.95 -17.11 -6.70
N PHE A 456 -17.45 -15.93 -6.34
CA PHE A 456 -18.27 -14.81 -5.85
C PHE A 456 -18.00 -13.51 -6.61
N LYS A 457 -17.30 -13.57 -7.76
CA LYS A 457 -16.95 -12.41 -8.59
C LYS A 457 -16.08 -11.38 -7.86
N GLY A 458 -15.38 -11.80 -6.81
CA GLY A 458 -14.40 -11.00 -6.07
C GLY A 458 -14.94 -10.38 -4.78
N VAL A 459 -14.05 -9.68 -4.07
CA VAL A 459 -14.27 -9.17 -2.71
C VAL A 459 -13.89 -7.69 -2.55
N MET A 460 -13.46 -7.06 -3.65
CA MET A 460 -13.02 -5.66 -3.62
C MET A 460 -14.25 -4.74 -3.63
N PRO A 461 -14.37 -3.80 -2.68
CA PRO A 461 -15.56 -2.96 -2.59
C PRO A 461 -15.52 -1.83 -3.64
N LEU A 462 -16.66 -1.65 -4.29
CA LEU A 462 -17.02 -0.50 -5.12
C LEU A 462 -18.35 0.04 -4.60
N GLU A 463 -18.37 1.32 -4.25
CA GLU A 463 -19.51 1.98 -3.64
C GLU A 463 -20.06 3.05 -4.58
N ILE A 464 -21.38 3.07 -4.75
CA ILE A 464 -22.07 4.06 -5.57
C ILE A 464 -23.06 4.81 -4.68
N VAL A 465 -22.87 6.11 -4.52
CA VAL A 465 -23.77 6.97 -3.76
C VAL A 465 -24.67 7.72 -4.73
N ILE A 466 -25.97 7.65 -4.50
CA ILE A 466 -27.00 8.36 -5.27
C ILE A 466 -27.66 9.37 -4.34
N ASP A 467 -27.37 10.64 -4.58
CA ASP A 467 -27.93 11.77 -3.85
C ASP A 467 -29.08 12.40 -4.66
N THR A 468 -30.25 12.48 -4.04
CA THR A 468 -31.46 13.08 -4.64
C THR A 468 -31.50 14.62 -4.56
N LYS A 469 -30.51 15.25 -3.92
CA LYS A 469 -30.39 16.69 -3.61
C LYS A 469 -31.57 17.27 -2.81
N LYS A 470 -32.50 16.42 -2.35
CA LYS A 470 -33.70 16.81 -1.61
C LYS A 470 -33.76 16.02 -0.30
N LYS A 471 -33.88 16.74 0.81
CA LYS A 471 -34.10 16.12 2.13
C LYS A 471 -35.37 15.26 2.10
N ARG A 472 -35.29 14.02 2.56
CA ARG A 472 -36.37 13.01 2.47
C ARG A 472 -36.81 12.68 1.03
N GLY A 473 -35.95 12.88 0.04
CA GLY A 473 -36.20 12.50 -1.35
C GLY A 473 -36.38 10.99 -1.56
N LEU A 474 -35.87 10.18 -0.63
CA LEU A 474 -35.99 8.72 -0.60
C LEU A 474 -37.08 8.23 0.34
N SER A 475 -38.13 9.02 0.56
CA SER A 475 -39.27 8.64 1.42
C SER A 475 -40.61 8.65 0.67
N GLY A 476 -41.49 7.70 1.03
CA GLY A 476 -42.82 7.54 0.44
C GLY A 476 -42.80 7.01 -1.00
N LEU A 477 -43.96 7.06 -1.69
CA LEU A 477 -44.13 6.48 -3.03
C LEU A 477 -43.20 7.08 -4.10
N ARG A 478 -42.75 8.33 -3.93
CA ARG A 478 -41.78 8.95 -4.87
C ARG A 478 -40.42 8.24 -4.85
N ALA A 479 -40.08 7.60 -3.74
CA ALA A 479 -38.84 6.82 -3.61
C ALA A 479 -38.85 5.56 -4.48
N LEU A 480 -40.02 4.96 -4.75
CA LEU A 480 -40.14 3.77 -5.62
C LEU A 480 -39.61 4.04 -7.03
N LYS A 481 -39.81 5.25 -7.57
CA LYS A 481 -39.23 5.65 -8.87
C LYS A 481 -37.71 5.68 -8.81
N VAL A 482 -37.14 6.16 -7.71
CA VAL A 482 -35.68 6.20 -7.51
C VAL A 482 -35.14 4.77 -7.34
N TYR A 483 -35.81 3.93 -6.55
CA TYR A 483 -35.43 2.53 -6.35
C TYR A 483 -35.55 1.68 -7.62
N ASN A 484 -36.52 1.96 -8.50
CA ASN A 484 -36.57 1.35 -9.84
C ASN A 484 -35.35 1.70 -10.69
N LYS A 485 -34.91 2.97 -10.65
CA LYS A 485 -33.68 3.40 -11.34
C LYS A 485 -32.43 2.74 -10.74
N VAL A 486 -32.35 2.67 -9.40
CA VAL A 486 -31.30 1.95 -8.66
C VAL A 486 -31.26 0.48 -9.07
N ASP A 487 -32.42 -0.16 -9.16
CA ASP A 487 -32.52 -1.57 -9.53
C ASP A 487 -32.08 -1.82 -10.99
N SER A 488 -32.47 -0.94 -11.92
CA SER A 488 -32.02 -0.98 -13.31
C SER A 488 -30.50 -0.85 -13.43
N LEU A 489 -29.89 0.05 -12.63
CA LEU A 489 -28.45 0.18 -12.56
C LEU A 489 -27.81 -1.08 -11.94
N ALA A 490 -28.41 -1.64 -10.87
CA ALA A 490 -27.91 -2.84 -10.21
C ALA A 490 -27.94 -4.07 -11.14
N MET A 491 -28.99 -4.23 -11.95
CA MET A 491 -29.07 -5.28 -12.96
C MET A 491 -28.00 -5.13 -14.05
N PHE A 492 -27.72 -3.90 -14.49
CA PHE A 492 -26.64 -3.64 -15.46
C PHE A 492 -25.26 -3.98 -14.88
N ILE A 493 -25.02 -3.66 -13.61
CA ILE A 493 -23.77 -3.98 -12.91
C ILE A 493 -23.64 -5.51 -12.73
N ALA A 494 -24.72 -6.19 -12.31
CA ALA A 494 -24.72 -7.64 -12.11
C ALA A 494 -24.51 -8.43 -13.43
N ALA A 495 -24.80 -7.83 -14.58
CA ALA A 495 -24.53 -8.41 -15.89
C ALA A 495 -23.03 -8.36 -16.28
N GLN A 496 -22.22 -7.54 -15.60
CA GLN A 496 -20.79 -7.47 -15.87
C GLN A 496 -20.07 -8.70 -15.30
N PRO A 497 -19.17 -9.35 -16.08
CA PRO A 497 -18.57 -10.62 -15.67
C PRO A 497 -17.64 -10.51 -14.44
N GLN A 498 -17.12 -9.32 -14.17
CA GLN A 498 -16.14 -9.00 -13.14
C GLN A 498 -16.75 -8.43 -11.84
N MET A 499 -18.08 -8.30 -11.78
CA MET A 499 -18.79 -7.72 -10.64
C MET A 499 -19.80 -8.72 -10.08
N ASN A 500 -19.92 -8.73 -8.76
CA ASN A 500 -20.97 -9.47 -8.09
C ASN A 500 -22.28 -8.67 -8.11
N ARG A 501 -23.36 -9.35 -7.74
CA ARG A 501 -24.67 -8.75 -7.53
C ARG A 501 -24.57 -7.59 -6.53
N PRO A 502 -25.00 -6.37 -6.90
CA PRO A 502 -25.01 -5.23 -6.00
C PRO A 502 -25.99 -5.38 -4.84
N LEU A 503 -25.59 -4.93 -3.65
CA LEU A 503 -26.45 -4.77 -2.49
C LEU A 503 -26.94 -3.32 -2.40
N SER A 504 -28.26 -3.15 -2.29
CA SER A 504 -28.89 -1.83 -2.17
C SER A 504 -30.21 -1.92 -1.43
N VAL A 505 -30.83 -0.77 -1.17
CA VAL A 505 -32.20 -0.70 -0.64
C VAL A 505 -33.19 -1.42 -1.54
N ALA A 506 -33.02 -1.33 -2.87
CA ALA A 506 -33.92 -1.99 -3.82
C ALA A 506 -33.92 -3.52 -3.63
N GLU A 507 -32.75 -4.09 -3.38
CA GLU A 507 -32.59 -5.52 -3.11
C GLU A 507 -33.28 -5.92 -1.78
N GLY A 508 -33.14 -5.10 -0.74
CA GLY A 508 -33.87 -5.29 0.51
C GLY A 508 -35.38 -5.18 0.34
N LEU A 509 -35.88 -4.30 -0.54
CA LEU A 509 -37.31 -4.19 -0.86
C LEU A 509 -37.84 -5.41 -1.62
N LYS A 510 -37.05 -5.99 -2.54
CA LYS A 510 -37.39 -7.27 -3.19
C LYS A 510 -37.52 -8.40 -2.16
N PHE A 511 -36.57 -8.45 -1.23
CA PHE A 511 -36.60 -9.41 -0.14
C PHE A 511 -37.81 -9.21 0.79
N ALA A 512 -38.19 -7.95 1.08
CA ALA A 512 -39.41 -7.63 1.82
C ALA A 512 -40.67 -8.09 1.10
N ARG A 513 -40.76 -7.84 -0.22
CA ARG A 513 -41.91 -8.27 -1.03
C ARG A 513 -42.06 -9.79 -1.01
N GLN A 514 -40.97 -10.53 -1.21
CA GLN A 514 -40.99 -11.99 -1.10
C GLN A 514 -41.52 -12.45 0.27
N GLY A 515 -41.03 -11.86 1.37
CA GLY A 515 -41.50 -12.21 2.71
C GLY A 515 -42.95 -11.85 2.99
N PHE A 516 -43.48 -10.80 2.34
CA PHE A 516 -44.88 -10.41 2.45
C PHE A 516 -45.82 -11.42 1.77
N TYR A 517 -45.39 -11.96 0.63
CA TYR A 517 -46.09 -13.01 -0.12
C TYR A 517 -45.62 -14.42 0.27
N GLU A 518 -45.58 -14.68 1.58
CA GLU A 518 -45.34 -16.01 2.16
C GLU A 518 -44.04 -16.71 1.69
N GLY A 519 -43.04 -15.96 1.26
CA GLY A 519 -41.73 -16.50 0.85
C GLY A 519 -41.67 -16.97 -0.61
N ASP A 520 -42.69 -16.74 -1.43
CA ASP A 520 -42.70 -17.15 -2.83
C ASP A 520 -41.60 -16.47 -3.67
N SER A 521 -40.72 -17.27 -4.24
CA SER A 521 -39.59 -16.80 -5.06
C SER A 521 -40.03 -16.07 -6.34
N LEU A 522 -41.24 -16.33 -6.85
CA LEU A 522 -41.81 -15.61 -8.00
C LEU A 522 -42.11 -14.14 -7.66
N ASN A 523 -42.32 -13.83 -6.39
CA ASN A 523 -42.57 -12.48 -5.90
C ASN A 523 -41.28 -11.70 -5.56
N TYR A 524 -40.11 -12.22 -5.96
CA TYR A 524 -38.83 -11.53 -5.83
C TYR A 524 -38.64 -10.42 -6.87
N SER A 525 -39.43 -9.35 -6.74
CA SER A 525 -39.39 -8.19 -7.63
C SER A 525 -39.57 -6.90 -6.85
N LEU A 526 -39.25 -5.75 -7.46
CA LEU A 526 -39.40 -4.49 -6.76
C LEU A 526 -40.89 -4.27 -6.44
N PRO A 527 -41.25 -3.76 -5.26
CA PRO A 527 -42.63 -3.43 -4.95
C PRO A 527 -43.24 -2.44 -5.96
N ASN A 528 -44.48 -2.72 -6.37
CA ASN A 528 -45.28 -1.88 -7.27
C ASN A 528 -46.19 -0.93 -6.48
N ASP A 529 -46.98 -0.10 -7.17
CA ASP A 529 -47.87 0.87 -6.51
C ASP A 529 -48.91 0.18 -5.59
N PHE A 530 -49.32 -1.05 -5.91
CA PHE A 530 -50.20 -1.88 -5.08
C PHE A 530 -49.54 -2.33 -3.76
N ASP A 531 -48.23 -2.47 -3.74
CA ASP A 531 -47.42 -2.83 -2.57
C ASP A 531 -47.11 -1.62 -1.68
N GLY A 532 -47.43 -0.40 -2.16
CA GLY A 532 -47.06 0.86 -1.53
C GLY A 532 -47.57 1.03 -0.09
N ALA A 533 -48.69 0.37 0.26
CA ALA A 533 -49.27 0.41 1.60
C ALA A 533 -48.34 -0.20 2.66
N PHE A 534 -47.79 -1.40 2.41
CA PHE A 534 -46.88 -2.04 3.37
C PHE A 534 -45.46 -1.46 3.28
N VAL A 535 -44.97 -1.17 2.07
CA VAL A 535 -43.63 -0.62 1.85
C VAL A 535 -43.48 0.78 2.46
N GLY A 536 -44.58 1.55 2.48
CA GLY A 536 -44.63 2.89 3.05
C GLY A 536 -44.22 2.97 4.52
N GLU A 537 -44.45 1.92 5.34
CA GLU A 537 -44.03 1.90 6.74
C GLU A 537 -42.50 1.78 6.87
N TYR A 538 -41.85 0.97 6.01
CA TYR A 538 -40.40 0.77 6.02
C TYR A 538 -39.61 1.92 5.41
N LEU A 539 -40.22 2.67 4.48
CA LEU A 539 -39.62 3.84 3.83
C LEU A 539 -39.84 5.15 4.59
N ARG A 540 -40.51 5.12 5.74
CA ARG A 540 -40.72 6.32 6.58
C ARG A 540 -39.49 6.64 7.44
N PRO A 541 -39.16 7.93 7.63
CA PRO A 541 -38.14 8.37 8.59
C PRO A 541 -38.48 7.88 10.00
N ALA A 542 -37.46 7.57 10.80
CA ALA A 542 -37.65 7.17 12.19
C ALA A 542 -38.32 8.30 12.98
N LYS A 543 -39.35 7.99 13.77
CA LYS A 543 -39.74 8.84 14.91
C LYS A 543 -38.90 8.41 16.11
N GLU A 544 -38.34 9.37 16.84
CA GLU A 544 -37.64 9.10 18.11
C GLU A 544 -38.57 8.35 19.07
N GLY A 545 -38.08 7.25 19.66
CA GLY A 545 -38.80 6.50 20.71
C GLY A 545 -39.57 5.23 20.31
N GLN A 546 -39.72 4.88 19.02
CA GLN A 546 -40.30 3.58 18.63
C GLN A 546 -39.24 2.49 18.47
N GLY A 547 -39.43 1.35 19.13
CA GLY A 547 -38.63 0.14 18.96
C GLY A 547 -38.60 -0.29 17.50
N GLN A 548 -37.40 -0.38 16.93
CA GLN A 548 -37.22 -0.63 15.49
C GLN A 548 -36.97 -2.11 15.23
N ASN A 549 -37.72 -2.69 14.30
CA ASN A 549 -37.47 -4.03 13.78
C ASN A 549 -36.06 -4.12 13.17
N ASN A 550 -35.39 -5.28 13.34
CA ASN A 550 -34.02 -5.51 12.85
C ASN A 550 -33.89 -5.31 11.33
N PHE A 551 -34.93 -5.64 10.56
CA PHE A 551 -34.96 -5.42 9.12
C PHE A 551 -34.93 -3.93 8.74
N THR A 552 -35.68 -3.07 9.45
CA THR A 552 -35.67 -1.62 9.22
C THR A 552 -34.30 -1.00 9.51
N LYS A 553 -33.59 -1.52 10.53
CA LYS A 553 -32.20 -1.11 10.80
C LYS A 553 -31.28 -1.50 9.64
N MET A 554 -31.44 -2.70 9.08
CA MET A 554 -30.65 -3.16 7.93
C MET A 554 -30.88 -2.28 6.69
N LEU A 555 -32.13 -2.01 6.31
CA LEU A 555 -32.45 -1.13 5.17
C LEU A 555 -31.89 0.27 5.35
N ARG A 556 -31.95 0.83 6.57
CA ARG A 556 -31.42 2.15 6.88
C ARG A 556 -29.90 2.21 6.83
N SER A 557 -29.18 1.11 6.97
CA SER A 557 -27.72 1.13 6.75
C SER A 557 -27.33 1.50 5.31
N PHE A 558 -28.28 1.40 4.37
CA PHE A 558 -28.09 1.75 2.96
C PHE A 558 -28.65 3.14 2.58
N VAL A 559 -29.20 3.89 3.54
CA VAL A 559 -29.73 5.24 3.34
C VAL A 559 -29.11 6.18 4.38
N ASP A 560 -28.83 7.42 4.02
CA ASP A 560 -28.33 8.39 4.98
C ASP A 560 -29.39 8.77 6.03
N SER A 561 -28.96 9.37 7.15
CA SER A 561 -29.86 9.77 8.23
C SER A 561 -30.94 10.79 7.81
N SER A 562 -30.72 11.51 6.70
CA SER A 562 -31.65 12.51 6.19
C SER A 562 -32.61 11.98 5.10
N ASN A 563 -32.50 10.69 4.72
CA ASN A 563 -33.23 10.06 3.61
C ASN A 563 -33.08 10.84 2.28
N GLN A 564 -31.91 11.42 2.05
CA GLN A 564 -31.53 12.13 0.84
C GLN A 564 -30.67 11.28 -0.09
N SER A 565 -29.77 10.46 0.45
CA SER A 565 -28.79 9.68 -0.31
C SER A 565 -28.90 8.18 -0.02
N ALA A 566 -28.80 7.36 -1.06
CA ALA A 566 -28.75 5.90 -0.97
C ALA A 566 -27.39 5.40 -1.45
N ARG A 567 -26.90 4.30 -0.86
CA ARG A 567 -25.70 3.60 -1.35
C ARG A 567 -26.05 2.31 -2.09
N ILE A 568 -25.24 1.96 -3.06
CA ILE A 568 -25.17 0.65 -3.70
C ILE A 568 -23.75 0.14 -3.45
N SER A 569 -23.65 -1.01 -2.78
CA SER A 569 -22.39 -1.67 -2.48
C SER A 569 -22.19 -2.85 -3.44
N VAL A 570 -21.03 -2.91 -4.09
CA VAL A 570 -20.70 -3.92 -5.10
C VAL A 570 -19.38 -4.56 -4.72
N SER A 571 -19.33 -5.88 -4.68
CA SER A 571 -18.07 -6.63 -4.62
C SER A 571 -17.60 -6.93 -6.04
N MET A 572 -16.32 -6.73 -6.32
CA MET A 572 -15.74 -6.95 -7.64
C MET A 572 -14.38 -7.65 -7.57
N ALA A 573 -13.94 -8.19 -8.71
CA ALA A 573 -12.63 -8.79 -8.86
C ALA A 573 -11.51 -7.73 -8.87
N ASP A 574 -10.27 -8.14 -8.62
CA ASP A 574 -9.11 -7.27 -8.75
C ASP A 574 -8.68 -7.16 -10.22
N VAL A 575 -9.41 -6.30 -10.94
CA VAL A 575 -9.25 -6.05 -12.39
C VAL A 575 -8.02 -5.19 -12.71
N GLY A 576 -7.46 -4.51 -11.70
CA GLY A 576 -6.29 -3.65 -11.83
C GLY A 576 -6.55 -2.26 -12.44
N THR A 577 -5.48 -1.45 -12.50
CA THR A 577 -5.56 -0.02 -12.82
C THR A 577 -5.85 0.33 -14.29
N GLN A 578 -5.77 -0.62 -15.22
CA GLN A 578 -6.05 -0.39 -16.64
C GLN A 578 -7.50 -0.69 -17.03
N GLU A 579 -8.09 -1.77 -16.51
CA GLU A 579 -9.45 -2.19 -16.84
C GLU A 579 -10.50 -1.44 -16.01
N LEU A 580 -10.20 -1.14 -14.73
CA LEU A 580 -11.14 -0.48 -13.83
C LEU A 580 -11.70 0.85 -14.39
N PRO A 581 -10.90 1.78 -14.96
CA PRO A 581 -11.43 3.00 -15.56
C PRO A 581 -12.49 2.75 -16.64
N VAL A 582 -12.28 1.75 -17.50
CA VAL A 582 -13.20 1.40 -18.60
C VAL A 582 -14.54 0.91 -18.04
N ILE A 583 -14.51 0.16 -16.94
CA ILE A 583 -15.72 -0.33 -16.28
C ILE A 583 -16.45 0.81 -15.57
N LEU A 584 -15.71 1.68 -14.87
CA LEU A 584 -16.28 2.84 -14.20
C LEU A 584 -16.94 3.79 -15.20
N GLU A 585 -16.33 4.02 -16.36
CA GLU A 585 -16.91 4.85 -17.42
C GLU A 585 -18.22 4.26 -17.98
N LYS A 586 -18.29 2.93 -18.16
CA LYS A 586 -19.53 2.25 -18.56
C LYS A 586 -20.63 2.42 -17.52
N ILE A 587 -20.30 2.27 -16.23
CA ILE A 587 -21.26 2.45 -15.12
C ILE A 587 -21.70 3.91 -15.03
N GLU A 588 -20.78 4.86 -15.14
CA GLU A 588 -21.06 6.30 -15.11
C GLU A 588 -21.96 6.71 -16.28
N THR A 589 -21.68 6.21 -17.49
CA THR A 589 -22.53 6.45 -18.67
C THR A 589 -23.94 5.91 -18.44
N ARG A 590 -24.08 4.67 -17.94
CA ARG A 590 -25.40 4.09 -17.63
C ARG A 590 -26.12 4.84 -16.51
N ALA A 591 -25.39 5.27 -15.48
CA ALA A 591 -25.95 6.06 -14.39
C ALA A 591 -26.46 7.41 -14.89
N ASN A 592 -25.71 8.12 -15.73
CA ASN A 592 -26.11 9.40 -16.30
C ASN A 592 -27.35 9.29 -17.21
N LEU A 593 -27.58 8.14 -17.85
CA LEU A 593 -28.81 7.88 -18.61
C LEU A 593 -30.03 7.61 -17.73
N LEU A 594 -29.83 7.05 -16.53
CA LEU A 594 -30.92 6.73 -15.60
C LEU A 594 -31.25 7.91 -14.67
N PHE A 595 -30.24 8.69 -14.29
CA PHE A 595 -30.31 9.76 -13.31
C PHE A 595 -30.00 11.10 -13.99
N ASP A 596 -31.04 11.93 -14.16
CA ASP A 596 -30.91 13.27 -14.74
C ASP A 596 -30.09 14.20 -13.82
N SER A 597 -29.83 15.44 -14.28
CA SER A 597 -29.08 16.48 -13.55
C SER A 597 -29.64 16.84 -12.16
N SER A 598 -30.88 16.44 -11.86
CA SER A 598 -31.51 16.58 -10.54
C SER A 598 -30.90 15.66 -9.47
N TYR A 599 -30.16 14.62 -9.86
CA TYR A 599 -29.45 13.72 -8.97
C TYR A 599 -27.95 13.99 -9.00
N LYS A 600 -27.21 13.52 -8.00
CA LYS A 600 -25.75 13.41 -8.04
C LYS A 600 -25.39 11.94 -7.79
N VAL A 601 -24.83 11.29 -8.80
CA VAL A 601 -24.28 9.93 -8.66
C VAL A 601 -22.78 10.06 -8.45
N THR A 602 -22.24 9.37 -7.45
CA THR A 602 -20.82 9.42 -7.10
C THR A 602 -20.29 8.01 -6.90
N LEU A 603 -19.31 7.66 -7.72
CA LEU A 603 -18.57 6.41 -7.61
C LEU A 603 -17.40 6.60 -6.62
N THR A 604 -17.36 5.80 -5.58
CA THR A 604 -16.35 5.83 -4.52
C THR A 604 -16.01 4.41 -4.00
N GLY A 605 -15.20 4.32 -2.97
CA GLY A 605 -14.80 3.07 -2.32
C GLY A 605 -13.31 2.76 -2.47
N THR A 606 -12.84 1.75 -1.74
CA THR A 606 -11.41 1.42 -1.64
C THR A 606 -10.79 1.15 -3.03
N SER A 607 -11.49 0.46 -3.93
CA SER A 607 -10.98 0.15 -5.28
C SER A 607 -10.68 1.41 -6.11
N ILE A 608 -11.54 2.44 -6.02
CA ILE A 608 -11.33 3.72 -6.70
C ILE A 608 -10.20 4.51 -6.04
N THR A 609 -10.12 4.49 -4.71
CA THR A 609 -9.02 5.17 -4.02
C THR A 609 -7.65 4.58 -4.38
N PHE A 610 -7.57 3.25 -4.54
CA PHE A 610 -6.36 2.58 -4.97
C PHE A 610 -5.98 2.96 -6.42
N LEU A 611 -6.96 2.99 -7.33
CA LEU A 611 -6.76 3.41 -8.72
C LEU A 611 -6.21 4.84 -8.81
N GLU A 612 -6.88 5.78 -8.16
CA GLU A 612 -6.46 7.19 -8.17
C GLU A 612 -5.10 7.35 -7.49
N GLY A 613 -4.89 6.71 -6.34
CA GLY A 613 -3.60 6.72 -5.65
C GLY A 613 -2.46 6.22 -6.54
N SER A 614 -2.70 5.11 -7.25
CA SER A 614 -1.73 4.54 -8.19
C SER A 614 -1.42 5.49 -9.34
N ARG A 615 -2.45 6.14 -9.90
CA ARG A 615 -2.30 7.13 -10.97
C ARG A 615 -1.49 8.35 -10.50
N PHE A 616 -1.76 8.84 -9.29
CA PHE A 616 -1.00 9.95 -8.69
C PHE A 616 0.46 9.60 -8.48
N ILE A 617 0.77 8.40 -8.01
CA ILE A 617 2.15 7.95 -7.81
C ILE A 617 2.86 7.81 -9.16
N ILE A 618 2.27 7.12 -10.13
CA ILE A 618 2.88 6.94 -11.46
C ILE A 618 3.12 8.27 -12.17
N ASN A 619 2.12 9.18 -12.17
CA ASN A 619 2.29 10.50 -12.78
C ASN A 619 3.31 11.35 -12.01
N GLY A 620 3.29 11.29 -10.68
CA GLY A 620 4.26 11.96 -9.81
C GLY A 620 5.69 11.48 -10.06
N LEU A 621 5.90 10.18 -10.27
CA LEU A 621 7.20 9.61 -10.63
C LEU A 621 7.69 10.13 -12.00
N LYS A 622 6.82 10.15 -13.02
CA LYS A 622 7.15 10.69 -14.35
C LYS A 622 7.55 12.16 -14.30
N GLU A 623 6.74 13.00 -13.64
CA GLU A 623 7.02 14.43 -13.45
C GLU A 623 8.33 14.63 -12.65
N SER A 624 8.55 13.83 -11.60
CA SER A 624 9.74 13.94 -10.75
C SER A 624 11.03 13.60 -11.49
N ILE A 625 11.04 12.58 -12.35
CA ILE A 625 12.24 12.23 -13.11
C ILE A 625 12.66 13.41 -14.00
N LEU A 626 11.71 14.09 -14.64
CA LEU A 626 11.99 15.27 -15.46
C LEU A 626 12.55 16.43 -14.64
N TRP A 627 11.92 16.73 -13.49
CA TRP A 627 12.40 17.78 -12.59
C TRP A 627 13.77 17.47 -11.99
N ALA A 628 14.01 16.22 -11.59
CA ALA A 628 15.30 15.78 -11.04
C ALA A 628 16.41 15.96 -12.08
N PHE A 629 16.15 15.56 -13.32
CA PHE A 629 17.07 15.76 -14.42
C PHE A 629 17.39 17.25 -14.66
N LEU A 630 16.36 18.09 -14.70
CA LEU A 630 16.52 19.54 -14.92
C LEU A 630 17.33 20.18 -13.78
N LEU A 631 17.02 19.86 -12.53
CA LEU A 631 17.72 20.43 -11.38
C LEU A 631 19.17 19.92 -11.26
N ILE A 632 19.41 18.64 -11.52
CA ILE A 632 20.77 18.09 -11.58
C ILE A 632 21.57 18.75 -12.70
N ALA A 633 20.95 18.96 -13.88
CA ALA A 633 21.59 19.65 -14.98
C ALA A 633 21.99 21.09 -14.62
N ILE A 634 21.13 21.83 -13.90
CA ILE A 634 21.44 23.17 -13.40
C ILE A 634 22.61 23.13 -12.41
N CYS A 635 22.63 22.18 -11.47
CA CYS A 635 23.74 22.01 -10.52
C CYS A 635 25.06 21.70 -11.23
N MET A 636 25.04 20.81 -12.23
CA MET A 636 26.21 20.46 -13.02
C MET A 636 26.70 21.62 -13.87
N LEU A 637 25.78 22.40 -14.46
CA LEU A 637 26.12 23.61 -15.21
C LEU A 637 26.76 24.67 -14.31
N TYR A 638 26.26 24.85 -13.08
CA TYR A 638 26.88 25.73 -12.09
C TYR A 638 28.29 25.27 -11.70
N LEU A 639 28.48 23.95 -11.51
CA LEU A 639 29.75 23.37 -11.09
C LEU A 639 30.83 23.46 -12.19
N PHE A 640 30.49 23.04 -13.41
CA PHE A 640 31.46 22.93 -14.51
C PHE A 640 31.54 24.19 -15.38
N ARG A 641 30.55 25.08 -15.31
CA ARG A 641 30.45 26.30 -16.12
C ARG A 641 30.64 26.05 -17.63
N SER A 642 30.28 24.86 -18.09
CA SER A 642 30.50 24.42 -19.47
C SER A 642 29.38 23.50 -19.93
N PHE A 643 28.68 23.90 -20.99
CA PHE A 643 27.60 23.12 -21.57
C PHE A 643 28.08 21.80 -22.21
N ARG A 644 29.30 21.79 -22.76
CA ARG A 644 29.89 20.56 -23.33
C ARG A 644 30.12 19.51 -22.26
N ILE A 645 30.66 19.92 -21.10
CA ILE A 645 30.89 19.02 -19.97
C ILE A 645 29.56 18.53 -19.38
N LEU A 646 28.54 19.40 -19.33
CA LEU A 646 27.19 19.02 -18.92
C LEU A 646 26.68 17.84 -19.76
N LEU A 647 26.68 17.94 -21.10
CA LEU A 647 26.23 16.87 -21.99
C LEU A 647 27.02 15.57 -21.78
N CYS A 648 28.36 15.66 -21.71
CA CYS A 648 29.21 14.49 -21.46
C CYS A 648 28.94 13.82 -20.11
N SER A 649 28.56 14.58 -19.08
CA SER A 649 28.26 14.04 -17.74
C SER A 649 26.85 13.46 -17.62
N LEU A 650 25.92 13.94 -18.44
CA LEU A 650 24.50 13.63 -18.31
C LEU A 650 24.14 12.34 -19.06
N ILE A 651 24.78 12.07 -20.19
CA ILE A 651 24.58 10.82 -20.94
C ILE A 651 24.86 9.57 -20.09
N PRO A 652 26.01 9.43 -19.38
CA PRO A 652 26.28 8.29 -18.52
C PRO A 652 25.32 8.14 -17.33
N ASN A 653 24.63 9.21 -16.93
CA ASN A 653 23.60 9.16 -15.88
C ASN A 653 22.25 8.69 -16.43
N LEU A 654 21.93 9.01 -17.69
CA LEU A 654 20.66 8.65 -18.30
C LEU A 654 20.65 7.22 -18.86
N VAL A 655 21.78 6.73 -19.38
CA VAL A 655 21.89 5.37 -19.94
C VAL A 655 21.48 4.29 -18.93
N PRO A 656 21.97 4.25 -17.67
CA PRO A 656 21.53 3.25 -16.70
C PRO A 656 20.03 3.29 -16.40
N LEU A 657 19.41 4.49 -16.39
CA LEU A 657 17.98 4.65 -16.16
C LEU A 657 17.16 4.07 -17.32
N VAL A 658 17.57 4.34 -18.56
CA VAL A 658 16.95 3.75 -19.76
C VAL A 658 17.13 2.24 -19.80
N VAL A 659 18.33 1.74 -19.48
CA VAL A 659 18.60 0.30 -19.41
C VAL A 659 17.74 -0.37 -18.36
N THR A 660 17.61 0.22 -17.17
CA THR A 660 16.78 -0.33 -16.09
C THR A 660 15.31 -0.41 -16.54
N ALA A 661 14.77 0.66 -17.12
CA ALA A 661 13.39 0.67 -17.63
C ALA A 661 13.18 -0.31 -18.79
N GLY A 662 14.19 -0.50 -19.65
CA GLY A 662 14.16 -1.48 -20.74
C GLY A 662 14.16 -2.93 -20.24
N VAL A 663 15.02 -3.24 -19.25
CA VAL A 663 15.04 -4.56 -18.59
C VAL A 663 13.71 -4.83 -17.90
N MET A 664 13.12 -3.84 -17.23
CA MET A 664 11.77 -3.98 -16.63
C MET A 664 10.73 -4.37 -17.68
N GLY A 665 10.75 -3.72 -18.86
CA GLY A 665 9.84 -4.04 -19.96
C GLY A 665 10.01 -5.47 -20.48
N TRP A 666 11.25 -5.90 -20.77
CA TRP A 666 11.54 -7.25 -21.25
C TRP A 666 11.25 -8.35 -20.22
N ALA A 667 11.52 -8.08 -18.94
CA ALA A 667 11.23 -9.01 -17.85
C ALA A 667 9.73 -9.03 -17.46
N GLY A 668 8.91 -8.17 -18.06
CA GLY A 668 7.49 -8.06 -17.73
C GLY A 668 7.23 -7.49 -16.33
N VAL A 669 8.17 -6.75 -15.75
CA VAL A 669 8.01 -6.08 -14.46
C VAL A 669 7.16 -4.81 -14.68
N PRO A 670 5.92 -4.76 -14.18
CA PRO A 670 5.05 -3.63 -14.42
C PRO A 670 5.54 -2.40 -13.63
N LEU A 671 5.31 -1.23 -14.19
CA LEU A 671 5.50 0.03 -13.47
C LEU A 671 4.29 0.25 -12.56
N LYS A 672 4.50 0.03 -11.27
CA LYS A 672 3.50 0.19 -10.21
C LYS A 672 4.04 1.07 -9.07
N PRO A 673 3.15 1.62 -8.22
CA PRO A 673 3.50 2.50 -7.10
C PRO A 673 4.48 1.94 -6.08
#